data_AF-A0A8H5FD25-F1
#
_entry.id   AF-A0A8H5FD25-F1
#
_cell.length_a   1.000
_cell.length_b   1.000
_cell.length_c   1.000
_cell.angle_alpha   90.00
_cell.angle_beta   90.00
_cell.angle_gamma   90.00
#
_symmetry.space_group_name_H-M   'P 1'
#
loop_
_entity.id
_entity.type
_entity.pdbx_description
1 polymer ?
#
loop_
_entity_poly.entity_id
_entity_poly.type
_entity_poly.pdbx_seq_one_letter_code
_entity_poly.pdbx_strand_id
1 'polypeptide(L)'
;MDCEVSPHPRFTPGEASHHRQARSSMEDLESSSEYNPLLPLHSTTSTQSTGSSRTSLDMESPLSLFPSKNPFSRSPSSSSTLLPYDTAIPHHPSWIPRKYYRARVITVAVLSMLLFMLLGFLKCISWALPEDVDRMQLASGMSLLRGAEYPSSTRYDAQPAGEVLPPLYPEYFQYEESFFQHHAPAAPGTSQKFIHFANHVHLLGFNNHLEEYLLNAHLAYLTNRSFVFYEYTWNPNFENEPYSEWFGRKIPSRVPESVMLGGWLGGSTRQAVQESDEWDVTPVSRPYFERACPVEERVYIDVGEVMRSQISAFVNAKRYPEIVGKQVVSGNGMEILQAWTARLQMDDVKDAKCVEFKKDTGHAFDMWLVGSPALHALWPSLVQSPVLQHWSFSPLIYEAFRRNVVDRELLGSTTKALVESESANATQNAFYAGVEYDGIDYDAFGYPEYPGGRPQLPMFAPAKTDLKPLEGGEFPFEQKTLQVQTYPRTPQPSPATLAKEGTNSDGTLPILVLHLRRGDFEGHCTNLAGWGSSFMGFATFEEFEMRDKFVPPQTIEEVKPEGRAEGDLEGEDLEVRRASDADEEPPHQRQQDSEDGVAHGEVHVLLSADGVISSNSSFAGHVFDDPKAVKADERVAVYAKHCYPTNKQVVRRVSEVVEDWVQRRWVAFVEHFEAEIAAKKDENEAAYHQALAEWKEDTLSRLKAVYIMTNGDRAWAGEVREALRSQEGGVGRWEFNFQVKVEVQRDGGWQGKGLKTKHRTLEWIVDAWPWDLSYGDEARAGSSGSSSFGMMGESSNAQVVIRTARDLELTLEEKYVAQAVDMYIGQRAELFIGNGFSSMTANVVMLRKNAGLDALQTRFW
;
A
#
# COMPACT_ATOMS: atom_id res chain seq x y z
N MET A 1 -58.86 -11.98 -11.87
CA MET A 1 -59.09 -13.29 -12.51
C MET A 1 -58.16 -14.25 -11.80
N ASP A 2 -58.68 -14.86 -10.73
CA ASP A 2 -58.71 -16.30 -10.45
C ASP A 2 -57.38 -17.07 -10.63
N CYS A 3 -56.78 -17.59 -9.54
CA CYS A 3 -56.88 -18.99 -9.06
C CYS A 3 -55.94 -19.96 -9.83
N GLU A 4 -55.28 -20.99 -9.26
CA GLU A 4 -55.28 -21.66 -7.94
C GLU A 4 -53.87 -22.31 -7.72
N VAL A 5 -53.25 -22.26 -6.53
CA VAL A 5 -53.18 -23.29 -5.45
C VAL A 5 -52.29 -24.53 -5.70
N SER A 6 -51.44 -24.83 -4.70
CA SER A 6 -50.43 -25.92 -4.58
C SER A 6 -51.03 -27.34 -4.41
N PRO A 7 -50.23 -28.45 -4.40
CA PRO A 7 -49.54 -28.89 -3.16
C PRO A 7 -48.20 -29.68 -3.29
N HIS A 8 -47.57 -29.95 -2.13
CA HIS A 8 -46.46 -30.89 -1.93
C HIS A 8 -46.87 -32.38 -2.09
N PRO A 9 -45.90 -33.31 -2.02
CA PRO A 9 -45.85 -34.17 -0.83
C PRO A 9 -44.47 -34.27 -0.14
N ARG A 10 -44.47 -34.79 1.10
CA ARG A 10 -43.29 -35.23 1.88
C ARG A 10 -43.11 -36.76 1.71
N PHE A 11 -41.96 -37.35 2.08
CA PHE A 11 -41.85 -38.34 3.18
C PHE A 11 -40.40 -38.82 3.43
N THR A 12 -40.18 -39.23 4.67
CA THR A 12 -39.00 -39.64 5.47
C THR A 12 -38.00 -40.70 4.92
N PRO A 13 -36.81 -40.86 5.55
CA PRO A 13 -35.76 -41.82 5.15
C PRO A 13 -35.98 -43.27 5.64
N GLY A 14 -35.10 -44.20 5.21
CA GLY A 14 -35.04 -45.61 5.63
C GLY A 14 -33.60 -46.17 5.66
N GLU A 15 -33.35 -47.17 6.49
CA GLU A 15 -32.03 -47.55 7.05
C GLU A 15 -31.28 -48.71 6.35
N ALA A 16 -30.12 -49.09 6.93
CA ALA A 16 -29.52 -50.44 6.99
C ALA A 16 -28.68 -50.96 5.79
N SER A 17 -27.58 -51.73 5.96
CA SER A 17 -26.84 -52.11 7.20
C SER A 17 -25.46 -52.82 6.94
N HIS A 18 -24.68 -52.97 8.04
CA HIS A 18 -23.54 -53.90 8.27
C HIS A 18 -22.13 -53.45 7.79
N HIS A 19 -21.01 -53.79 8.47
CA HIS A 19 -20.75 -54.87 9.46
C HIS A 19 -19.98 -54.43 10.75
N ARG A 20 -19.81 -55.38 11.68
CA ARG A 20 -19.18 -55.33 13.04
C ARG A 20 -17.63 -55.08 12.98
N GLN A 21 -16.85 -54.88 14.07
CA GLN A 21 -16.96 -55.47 15.42
C GLN A 21 -16.02 -54.90 16.54
N ALA A 22 -16.61 -54.48 17.69
CA ALA A 22 -16.07 -54.51 19.08
C ALA A 22 -14.81 -53.67 19.45
N ARG A 23 -14.47 -53.39 20.73
CA ARG A 23 -14.96 -53.91 22.04
C ARG A 23 -14.64 -52.95 23.23
N SER A 24 -15.49 -52.94 24.27
CA SER A 24 -15.20 -52.48 25.67
C SER A 24 -14.93 -50.98 25.89
N SER A 25 -15.24 -50.32 27.01
CA SER A 25 -16.07 -50.59 28.22
C SER A 25 -16.03 -49.29 29.10
N MET A 26 -16.94 -48.92 30.01
CA MET A 26 -18.26 -49.42 30.48
C MET A 26 -18.67 -48.56 31.70
N GLU A 27 -19.91 -48.04 31.76
CA GLU A 27 -20.61 -47.51 32.98
C GLU A 27 -19.99 -46.23 33.64
N ASP A 28 -20.67 -45.33 34.39
CA ASP A 28 -22.08 -45.03 34.73
C ASP A 28 -22.13 -43.63 35.46
N LEU A 29 -23.22 -42.91 35.81
CA LEU A 29 -24.70 -43.10 35.80
C LEU A 29 -25.46 -41.72 35.84
N GLU A 30 -26.76 -41.78 36.14
CA GLU A 30 -27.78 -40.78 36.59
C GLU A 30 -27.40 -39.74 37.68
N SER A 31 -28.23 -38.74 38.09
CA SER A 31 -29.38 -37.97 37.51
C SER A 31 -29.89 -36.90 38.53
N SER A 32 -30.90 -36.06 38.15
CA SER A 32 -31.77 -35.22 39.02
C SER A 32 -31.09 -34.01 39.75
N SER A 33 -31.75 -32.97 40.30
CA SER A 33 -33.12 -32.38 40.26
C SER A 33 -32.97 -30.86 40.57
N GLU A 34 -33.62 -29.92 39.87
CA GLU A 34 -34.97 -29.34 40.09
C GLU A 34 -35.21 -28.47 41.37
N TYR A 35 -35.83 -27.28 41.19
CA TYR A 35 -36.47 -26.34 42.16
C TYR A 35 -35.67 -25.47 43.20
N ASN A 36 -35.47 -24.17 42.86
CA ASN A 36 -36.11 -22.93 43.43
C ASN A 36 -36.68 -22.90 44.89
N PRO A 37 -36.87 -21.70 45.54
CA PRO A 37 -36.09 -20.45 45.60
C PRO A 37 -36.06 -19.76 47.03
N LEU A 38 -35.68 -18.46 47.11
CA LEU A 38 -35.99 -17.41 48.14
C LEU A 38 -34.90 -16.88 49.12
N LEU A 39 -35.09 -15.59 49.48
CA LEU A 39 -34.39 -14.74 50.48
C LEU A 39 -35.11 -14.82 51.88
N PRO A 40 -34.83 -14.06 52.98
CA PRO A 40 -33.87 -12.93 53.18
C PRO A 40 -33.14 -12.78 54.57
N LEU A 41 -32.27 -11.74 54.65
CA LEU A 41 -32.02 -10.82 55.81
C LEU A 41 -31.18 -11.19 57.08
N HIS A 42 -30.62 -10.12 57.68
CA HIS A 42 -29.97 -9.96 59.01
C HIS A 42 -28.62 -10.69 59.28
N SER A 43 -27.46 -10.05 59.52
CA SER A 43 -27.00 -9.11 60.61
C SER A 43 -26.75 -9.82 61.96
N THR A 44 -25.67 -9.62 62.75
CA THR A 44 -24.90 -8.39 63.09
C THR A 44 -23.47 -8.64 63.66
N THR A 45 -22.60 -7.61 63.58
CA THR A 45 -21.54 -7.17 64.56
C THR A 45 -20.45 -8.12 65.12
N SER A 46 -19.19 -7.68 65.04
CA SER A 46 -18.37 -7.39 66.24
C SER A 46 -17.19 -6.41 65.98
N THR A 47 -17.15 -5.31 66.76
CA THR A 47 -16.00 -4.68 67.50
C THR A 47 -14.55 -5.16 67.21
N GLN A 48 -13.46 -4.37 67.30
CA GLN A 48 -13.15 -3.02 67.86
C GLN A 48 -11.70 -2.62 67.41
N SER A 49 -11.05 -1.47 67.68
CA SER A 49 -11.32 -0.25 68.47
C SER A 49 -10.31 0.89 68.14
N THR A 50 -10.73 2.16 68.31
CA THR A 50 -9.95 3.37 68.69
C THR A 50 -8.76 3.85 67.84
N GLY A 51 -8.51 5.16 67.66
CA GLY A 51 -9.20 6.37 68.15
C GLY A 51 -8.87 7.59 67.26
N SER A 52 -9.75 8.59 67.12
CA SER A 52 -9.92 9.75 68.05
C SER A 52 -8.70 10.69 68.00
N SER A 53 -8.79 12.02 67.81
CA SER A 53 -9.86 13.02 68.09
C SER A 53 -9.48 14.36 67.38
N ARG A 54 -10.27 15.45 67.22
CA ARG A 54 -11.68 15.82 67.53
C ARG A 54 -11.97 17.24 66.95
N THR A 55 -13.24 17.58 66.58
CA THR A 55 -13.91 18.93 66.64
C THR A 55 -13.27 20.15 65.92
N SER A 56 -13.92 21.27 65.54
CA SER A 56 -15.30 21.83 65.45
C SER A 56 -15.18 23.29 64.90
N LEU A 57 -16.15 24.12 64.50
CA LEU A 57 -17.61 24.14 64.21
C LEU A 57 -17.88 25.51 63.52
N ASP A 58 -18.82 25.61 62.57
CA ASP A 58 -19.59 26.83 62.21
C ASP A 58 -18.81 28.11 61.72
N MET A 59 -19.37 29.14 61.04
CA MET A 59 -20.68 29.41 60.41
C MET A 59 -20.56 30.56 59.36
N GLU A 60 -21.60 30.73 58.53
CA GLU A 60 -22.05 32.00 57.88
C GLU A 60 -21.21 32.70 56.76
N SER A 61 -21.82 33.74 56.18
CA SER A 61 -21.41 34.64 55.07
C SER A 61 -21.89 36.08 55.45
N PRO A 62 -21.92 37.16 54.61
CA PRO A 62 -21.49 37.37 53.21
C PRO A 62 -20.80 38.77 52.94
N LEU A 63 -20.81 39.22 51.67
CA LEU A 63 -20.73 40.63 51.17
C LEU A 63 -19.41 41.46 51.17
N SER A 64 -18.84 41.58 49.96
CA SER A 64 -18.37 42.80 49.24
C SER A 64 -17.76 44.04 49.95
N LEU A 65 -16.62 44.54 49.43
CA LEU A 65 -16.39 46.00 49.15
C LEU A 65 -15.15 46.26 48.23
N PHE A 66 -15.14 47.43 47.58
CA PHE A 66 -14.14 48.00 46.63
C PHE A 66 -13.27 49.09 47.34
N PRO A 67 -12.21 49.78 46.78
CA PRO A 67 -12.13 50.29 45.39
C PRO A 67 -10.76 50.56 44.66
N SER A 68 -10.88 50.67 43.33
CA SER A 68 -10.16 51.49 42.30
C SER A 68 -8.84 52.24 42.55
N LYS A 69 -8.07 52.42 41.45
CA LYS A 69 -7.59 53.75 41.01
C LYS A 69 -7.30 53.85 39.50
N ASN A 70 -8.02 54.76 38.82
CA ASN A 70 -7.69 55.43 37.54
C ASN A 70 -7.11 56.83 37.88
N PRO A 71 -6.44 57.62 37.00
CA PRO A 71 -6.97 58.20 35.72
C PRO A 71 -5.91 58.22 34.57
N PHE A 72 -6.15 58.69 33.33
CA PHE A 72 -6.65 60.01 32.88
C PHE A 72 -7.21 60.01 31.44
N SER A 73 -7.94 61.09 31.09
CA SER A 73 -8.54 61.31 29.76
C SER A 73 -8.37 62.75 29.28
N ARG A 74 -8.36 62.95 27.94
CA ARG A 74 -9.05 64.07 27.24
C ARG A 74 -8.93 63.98 25.72
N SER A 75 -10.00 64.38 25.03
CA SER A 75 -10.07 64.64 23.58
C SER A 75 -9.80 66.12 23.26
N PRO A 76 -9.73 66.50 21.98
CA PRO A 76 -10.84 67.30 21.44
C PRO A 76 -11.29 66.96 20.00
N SER A 77 -12.40 67.61 19.62
CA SER A 77 -13.04 67.78 18.30
C SER A 77 -12.13 68.38 17.21
N SER A 78 -12.43 68.36 15.90
CA SER A 78 -13.46 67.67 15.07
C SER A 78 -13.28 68.05 13.58
N SER A 79 -13.66 67.22 12.59
CA SER A 79 -14.32 67.68 11.34
C SER A 79 -14.76 66.57 10.35
N SER A 80 -15.89 66.85 9.68
CA SER A 80 -16.25 66.54 8.28
C SER A 80 -16.37 65.09 7.74
N THR A 81 -17.57 64.82 7.22
CA THR A 81 -17.90 64.10 5.98
C THR A 81 -17.90 62.56 5.96
N LEU A 82 -19.11 62.00 5.90
CA LEU A 82 -19.41 60.67 5.36
C LEU A 82 -19.43 60.71 3.82
N LEU A 83 -18.85 59.70 3.16
CA LEU A 83 -19.15 59.31 1.77
C LEU A 83 -19.14 57.77 1.64
N PRO A 84 -20.01 57.17 0.80
CA PRO A 84 -20.08 55.73 0.59
C PRO A 84 -19.06 55.24 -0.45
N TYR A 85 -18.76 53.94 -0.43
CA TYR A 85 -18.07 53.25 -1.52
C TYR A 85 -19.08 52.89 -2.63
N ASP A 86 -18.77 53.29 -3.86
CA ASP A 86 -19.65 53.11 -5.02
C ASP A 86 -19.41 51.77 -5.73
N THR A 87 -20.43 51.25 -6.40
CA THR A 87 -20.36 49.95 -7.09
C THR A 87 -19.89 50.10 -8.54
N ALA A 88 -18.77 49.44 -8.89
CA ALA A 88 -18.20 49.50 -10.24
C ALA A 88 -18.73 48.36 -11.14
N ILE A 89 -19.60 48.70 -12.09
CA ILE A 89 -20.05 47.79 -13.17
C ILE A 89 -19.25 48.12 -14.45
N PRO A 90 -18.58 47.15 -15.10
CA PRO A 90 -17.87 47.40 -16.36
C PRO A 90 -18.82 47.49 -17.55
N HIS A 91 -18.83 48.63 -18.24
CA HIS A 91 -19.57 48.83 -19.50
C HIS A 91 -18.79 48.30 -20.71
N HIS A 92 -19.47 47.57 -21.61
CA HIS A 92 -18.93 47.22 -22.93
C HIS A 92 -18.78 48.46 -23.85
N PRO A 93 -17.63 48.68 -24.51
CA PRO A 93 -17.53 49.58 -25.66
C PRO A 93 -18.09 48.90 -26.92
N SER A 94 -18.97 49.57 -27.65
CA SER A 94 -19.68 49.01 -28.81
C SER A 94 -19.24 49.62 -30.14
N TRP A 95 -18.51 48.85 -30.97
CA TRP A 95 -18.01 49.27 -32.29
C TRP A 95 -18.40 48.27 -33.39
N ILE A 96 -19.70 48.15 -33.69
CA ILE A 96 -20.20 47.42 -34.87
C ILE A 96 -21.27 48.26 -35.59
N PRO A 97 -21.12 48.60 -36.88
CA PRO A 97 -22.13 49.36 -37.62
C PRO A 97 -23.48 48.64 -37.73
N ARG A 98 -24.59 49.37 -37.56
CA ARG A 98 -25.97 48.85 -37.58
C ARG A 98 -26.34 47.98 -38.81
N LYS A 99 -25.62 48.10 -39.93
CA LYS A 99 -25.79 47.26 -41.13
C LYS A 99 -25.51 45.77 -40.85
N TYR A 100 -24.51 45.46 -40.02
CA TYR A 100 -24.16 44.08 -39.66
C TYR A 100 -25.11 43.46 -38.62
N TYR A 101 -25.84 44.27 -37.86
CA TYR A 101 -26.76 43.77 -36.83
C TYR A 101 -27.93 42.99 -37.43
N ARG A 102 -28.49 43.46 -38.56
CA ARG A 102 -29.54 42.71 -39.29
C ARG A 102 -29.01 41.39 -39.84
N ALA A 103 -27.79 41.36 -40.37
CA ALA A 103 -27.16 40.13 -40.83
C ALA A 103 -27.00 39.12 -39.67
N ARG A 104 -26.40 39.52 -38.54
CA ARG A 104 -26.25 38.66 -37.37
C ARG A 104 -27.58 38.18 -36.78
N VAL A 105 -28.61 39.02 -36.70
CA VAL A 105 -29.95 38.60 -36.23
C VAL A 105 -30.57 37.57 -37.17
N ILE A 106 -30.42 37.72 -38.49
CA ILE A 106 -30.88 36.72 -39.47
C ILE A 106 -30.07 35.43 -39.35
N THR A 107 -28.74 35.50 -39.26
CA THR A 107 -27.88 34.31 -39.09
C THR A 107 -28.20 33.57 -37.79
N VAL A 108 -28.39 34.27 -36.66
CA VAL A 108 -28.78 33.65 -35.39
C VAL A 108 -30.18 33.06 -35.49
N ALA A 109 -31.16 33.75 -36.08
CA ALA A 109 -32.51 33.20 -36.27
C ALA A 109 -32.50 31.94 -37.15
N VAL A 110 -31.72 31.92 -38.23
CA VAL A 110 -31.56 30.75 -39.12
C VAL A 110 -30.85 29.60 -38.40
N LEU A 111 -29.77 29.87 -37.66
CA LEU A 111 -29.07 28.85 -36.87
C LEU A 111 -29.95 28.30 -35.73
N SER A 112 -30.71 29.13 -35.03
CA SER A 112 -31.70 28.68 -34.04
C SER A 112 -32.82 27.86 -34.69
N MET A 113 -33.29 28.23 -35.88
CA MET A 113 -34.33 27.48 -36.59
C MET A 113 -33.81 26.13 -37.12
N LEU A 114 -32.55 26.09 -37.59
CA LEU A 114 -31.85 24.85 -37.95
C LEU A 114 -31.62 23.97 -36.72
N LEU A 115 -31.22 24.55 -35.58
CA LEU A 115 -31.07 23.82 -34.32
C LEU A 115 -32.40 23.27 -33.81
N PHE A 116 -33.50 24.03 -33.91
CA PHE A 116 -34.84 23.54 -33.58
C PHE A 116 -35.31 22.43 -34.54
N MET A 117 -34.99 22.51 -35.83
CA MET A 117 -35.27 21.42 -36.77
C MET A 117 -34.39 20.19 -36.50
N LEU A 118 -33.12 20.36 -36.14
CA LEU A 118 -32.22 19.26 -35.76
C LEU A 118 -32.68 18.57 -34.47
N LEU A 119 -33.03 19.35 -33.43
CA LEU A 119 -33.61 18.83 -32.19
C LEU A 119 -34.97 18.17 -32.42
N GLY A 120 -35.81 18.71 -33.31
CA GLY A 120 -37.05 18.08 -33.75
C GLY A 120 -36.81 16.74 -34.46
N PHE A 121 -35.82 16.68 -35.35
CA PHE A 121 -35.44 15.46 -36.07
C PHE A 121 -34.87 14.38 -35.14
N LEU A 122 -33.98 14.76 -34.21
CA LEU A 122 -33.48 13.89 -33.14
C LEU A 122 -34.62 13.38 -32.25
N LYS A 123 -35.62 14.23 -31.95
CA LYS A 123 -36.80 13.83 -31.17
C LYS A 123 -37.76 12.91 -31.95
N CYS A 124 -37.81 13.02 -33.27
CA CYS A 124 -38.50 12.05 -34.13
C CYS A 124 -37.75 10.71 -34.19
N ILE A 125 -36.41 10.70 -34.25
CA ILE A 125 -35.60 9.47 -34.15
C ILE A 125 -35.84 8.80 -32.79
N SER A 126 -35.87 9.58 -31.70
CA SER A 126 -36.22 9.12 -30.35
C SER A 126 -37.66 8.61 -30.20
N TRP A 127 -38.55 8.83 -31.18
CA TRP A 127 -39.92 8.30 -31.23
C TRP A 127 -40.10 7.15 -32.24
N ALA A 128 -39.02 6.77 -32.93
CA ALA A 128 -39.01 5.70 -33.93
C ALA A 128 -38.24 4.44 -33.47
N LEU A 129 -37.79 4.42 -32.21
CA LEU A 129 -37.11 3.29 -31.56
C LEU A 129 -38.04 2.67 -30.50
N PRO A 130 -38.09 1.33 -30.37
CA PRO A 130 -38.90 0.68 -29.32
C PRO A 130 -38.46 1.03 -27.89
N GLU A 131 -39.39 0.98 -26.95
CA GLU A 131 -39.19 1.27 -25.53
C GLU A 131 -38.42 0.14 -24.82
N ASP A 132 -37.10 0.08 -25.00
CA ASP A 132 -36.22 -0.88 -24.30
C ASP A 132 -34.78 -0.34 -24.05
N VAL A 133 -34.62 0.99 -23.99
CA VAL A 133 -33.30 1.67 -23.94
C VAL A 133 -33.17 2.69 -22.79
N ASP A 134 -33.47 2.24 -21.56
CA ASP A 134 -33.09 2.96 -20.31
C ASP A 134 -32.15 2.11 -19.43
N ARG A 135 -31.49 1.11 -20.02
CA ARG A 135 -30.55 0.19 -19.33
C ARG A 135 -29.08 0.29 -19.77
N MET A 136 -28.73 1.32 -20.56
CA MET A 136 -27.38 1.50 -21.13
C MET A 136 -26.77 2.87 -20.82
N GLN A 137 -26.32 3.11 -19.58
CA GLN A 137 -25.37 4.20 -19.30
C GLN A 137 -24.29 3.92 -18.24
N LEU A 138 -24.15 2.67 -17.76
CA LEU A 138 -23.02 2.22 -16.93
C LEU A 138 -22.18 1.09 -17.55
N ALA A 139 -22.62 0.48 -18.66
CA ALA A 139 -21.88 -0.61 -19.32
C ALA A 139 -20.85 -0.14 -20.37
N SER A 140 -20.95 1.10 -20.85
CA SER A 140 -20.23 1.58 -22.04
C SER A 140 -18.72 1.75 -21.86
N GLY A 141 -18.20 1.72 -20.64
CA GLY A 141 -16.76 1.69 -20.34
C GLY A 141 -16.15 0.28 -20.26
N MET A 142 -16.98 -0.76 -20.06
CA MET A 142 -16.51 -2.14 -19.81
C MET A 142 -16.83 -3.12 -20.94
N SER A 143 -17.75 -2.80 -21.86
CA SER A 143 -18.14 -3.74 -22.94
C SER A 143 -17.08 -3.91 -24.04
N LEU A 144 -16.01 -3.10 -24.06
CA LEU A 144 -14.94 -3.20 -25.06
C LEU A 144 -13.94 -4.34 -24.80
N LEU A 145 -14.00 -4.99 -23.63
CA LEU A 145 -13.12 -6.12 -23.26
C LEU A 145 -13.69 -7.50 -23.61
N ARG A 146 -14.80 -7.58 -24.35
CA ARG A 146 -15.52 -8.84 -24.64
C ARG A 146 -15.53 -9.27 -26.11
N GLY A 147 -14.62 -8.72 -26.92
CA GLY A 147 -14.68 -8.84 -28.39
C GLY A 147 -13.32 -8.89 -29.11
N ALA A 148 -12.28 -9.45 -28.48
CA ALA A 148 -11.02 -9.78 -29.16
C ALA A 148 -10.99 -11.29 -29.44
N GLU A 149 -11.12 -11.69 -30.71
CA GLU A 149 -10.79 -13.06 -31.14
C GLU A 149 -9.28 -13.23 -31.11
N TYR A 150 -8.75 -13.70 -29.97
CA TYR A 150 -7.33 -14.01 -29.83
C TYR A 150 -6.93 -15.12 -30.83
N PRO A 151 -5.91 -14.91 -31.70
CA PRO A 151 -5.40 -15.97 -32.55
C PRO A 151 -4.80 -17.08 -31.69
N SER A 152 -5.20 -18.33 -31.94
CA SER A 152 -4.87 -19.47 -31.07
C SER A 152 -3.41 -19.92 -31.26
N SER A 153 -2.47 -19.26 -30.57
CA SER A 153 -1.04 -19.57 -30.67
C SER A 153 -0.31 -19.68 -29.33
N THR A 154 -0.68 -20.67 -28.52
CA THR A 154 0.29 -21.58 -27.87
C THR A 154 -0.43 -22.77 -27.25
N ARG A 155 0.21 -23.95 -27.26
CA ARG A 155 -0.31 -25.15 -26.59
C ARG A 155 0.14 -25.13 -25.13
N TYR A 156 -0.59 -24.41 -24.28
CA TYR A 156 -0.47 -24.57 -22.83
C TYR A 156 -0.75 -26.03 -22.43
N ASP A 157 -0.06 -26.52 -21.41
CA ASP A 157 -0.11 -27.93 -21.03
C ASP A 157 -1.53 -28.42 -20.72
N ALA A 158 -1.95 -29.48 -21.41
CA ALA A 158 -3.25 -30.09 -21.20
C ALA A 158 -3.31 -30.71 -19.79
N GLN A 159 -4.12 -30.11 -18.91
CA GLN A 159 -4.41 -30.67 -17.59
C GLN A 159 -5.01 -32.09 -17.75
N PRO A 160 -4.53 -33.09 -16.98
CA PRO A 160 -5.16 -34.40 -16.95
C PRO A 160 -6.57 -34.33 -16.34
N ALA A 161 -7.44 -35.27 -16.70
CA ALA A 161 -8.83 -35.27 -16.25
C ALA A 161 -8.95 -35.47 -14.73
N GLY A 162 -9.49 -34.45 -14.05
CA GLY A 162 -9.61 -34.40 -12.59
C GLY A 162 -9.36 -32.97 -12.08
N GLU A 163 -10.27 -32.05 -12.39
CA GLU A 163 -10.11 -30.63 -12.04
C GLU A 163 -10.17 -30.43 -10.51
N VAL A 164 -9.01 -30.15 -9.91
CA VAL A 164 -8.89 -29.82 -8.49
C VAL A 164 -9.37 -28.37 -8.31
N LEU A 165 -10.60 -28.23 -7.82
CA LEU A 165 -11.24 -26.94 -7.60
C LEU A 165 -10.46 -26.08 -6.58
N PRO A 166 -10.57 -24.74 -6.66
CA PRO A 166 -10.01 -23.85 -5.64
C PRO A 166 -10.59 -24.09 -4.24
N PRO A 167 -9.86 -23.68 -3.17
CA PRO A 167 -10.41 -23.59 -1.83
C PRO A 167 -11.57 -22.58 -1.78
N LEU A 168 -12.49 -22.76 -0.83
CA LEU A 168 -13.51 -21.77 -0.47
C LEU A 168 -13.33 -21.21 0.96
N TYR A 169 -12.22 -21.57 1.61
CA TYR A 169 -11.80 -21.13 2.94
C TYR A 169 -12.89 -21.19 4.05
N PRO A 170 -13.75 -22.23 4.13
CA PRO A 170 -14.81 -22.28 5.14
C PRO A 170 -14.28 -22.29 6.59
N GLU A 171 -13.06 -22.76 6.82
CA GLU A 171 -12.36 -22.72 8.12
C GLU A 171 -12.01 -21.29 8.53
N TYR A 172 -11.64 -20.42 7.57
CA TYR A 172 -11.33 -19.01 7.83
C TYR A 172 -12.59 -18.18 8.06
N PHE A 173 -13.69 -18.49 7.35
CA PHE A 173 -15.00 -17.93 7.69
C PHE A 173 -15.45 -18.32 9.11
N GLN A 174 -15.19 -19.56 9.55
CA GLN A 174 -15.46 -19.97 10.93
C GLN A 174 -14.55 -19.25 11.94
N TYR A 175 -13.28 -19.02 11.59
CA TYR A 175 -12.31 -18.28 12.40
C TYR A 175 -12.66 -16.79 12.57
N GLU A 176 -13.10 -16.12 11.49
CA GLU A 176 -13.63 -14.75 11.58
C GLU A 176 -14.90 -14.69 12.44
N GLU A 177 -15.79 -15.68 12.32
CA GLU A 177 -16.98 -15.76 13.16
C GLU A 177 -16.69 -16.13 14.63
N SER A 178 -15.53 -16.72 14.94
CA SER A 178 -15.13 -17.03 16.33
C SER A 178 -14.41 -15.89 17.06
N PHE A 179 -14.18 -14.74 16.41
CA PHE A 179 -13.55 -13.58 17.05
C PHE A 179 -14.30 -13.11 18.31
N PHE A 180 -13.53 -12.80 19.37
CA PHE A 180 -14.06 -12.43 20.70
C PHE A 180 -15.08 -11.27 20.66
N GLN A 181 -14.86 -10.26 19.82
CA GLN A 181 -15.79 -9.13 19.67
C GLN A 181 -17.14 -9.50 19.02
N HIS A 182 -17.33 -10.72 18.53
CA HIS A 182 -18.60 -11.22 18.03
C HIS A 182 -19.44 -11.93 19.11
N HIS A 183 -18.83 -12.31 20.23
CA HIS A 183 -19.46 -13.09 21.32
C HIS A 183 -19.55 -12.33 22.64
N ALA A 184 -18.60 -11.41 22.89
CA ALA A 184 -18.65 -10.50 24.02
C ALA A 184 -19.37 -9.18 23.68
N PRO A 185 -20.05 -8.53 24.64
CA PRO A 185 -20.57 -7.19 24.45
C PRO A 185 -19.46 -6.13 24.28
N ALA A 186 -19.87 -4.94 23.81
CA ALA A 186 -19.07 -3.73 23.96
C ALA A 186 -18.72 -3.52 25.44
N ALA A 187 -17.52 -2.99 25.71
CA ALA A 187 -17.01 -2.86 27.08
C ALA A 187 -17.91 -1.93 27.92
N PRO A 188 -18.13 -2.20 29.23
CA PRO A 188 -19.02 -1.41 30.06
C PRO A 188 -18.68 0.08 30.05
N GLY A 189 -19.61 0.91 29.57
CA GLY A 189 -19.44 2.36 29.43
C GLY A 189 -19.12 2.84 28.00
N THR A 190 -18.67 1.95 27.11
CA THR A 190 -18.45 2.27 25.69
C THR A 190 -19.73 2.14 24.86
N SER A 191 -19.82 2.90 23.78
CA SER A 191 -20.80 2.70 22.71
C SER A 191 -20.14 2.10 21.46
N GLN A 192 -20.87 1.30 20.71
CA GLN A 192 -20.39 0.74 19.43
C GLN A 192 -21.33 1.15 18.29
N LYS A 193 -20.75 1.70 17.23
CA LYS A 193 -21.41 2.05 15.96
C LYS A 193 -20.68 1.35 14.83
N PHE A 194 -21.38 1.01 13.75
CA PHE A 194 -20.86 0.24 12.64
C PHE A 194 -20.91 1.05 11.33
N ILE A 195 -20.03 0.70 10.39
CA ILE A 195 -20.06 1.16 9.00
C ILE A 195 -19.64 0.01 8.07
N HIS A 196 -20.53 -0.34 7.15
CA HIS A 196 -20.28 -1.37 6.14
C HIS A 196 -20.24 -0.76 4.74
N PHE A 197 -19.30 -1.24 3.92
CA PHE A 197 -19.11 -0.83 2.54
C PHE A 197 -19.57 -1.95 1.62
N ALA A 198 -20.88 -2.07 1.40
CA ALA A 198 -21.44 -3.11 0.52
C ALA A 198 -21.10 -2.87 -0.97
N ASN A 199 -20.60 -1.67 -1.28
CA ASN A 199 -20.18 -1.14 -2.57
C ASN A 199 -18.67 -1.23 -2.84
N HIS A 200 -17.92 -2.00 -2.05
CA HIS A 200 -16.49 -2.21 -2.25
C HIS A 200 -16.17 -2.81 -3.62
N VAL A 201 -14.96 -2.57 -4.13
CA VAL A 201 -14.55 -2.99 -5.46
C VAL A 201 -14.61 -4.50 -5.71
N HIS A 202 -15.17 -4.88 -6.87
CA HIS A 202 -15.20 -6.25 -7.39
C HIS A 202 -14.44 -6.37 -8.71
N LEU A 203 -14.24 -7.60 -9.20
CA LEU A 203 -13.64 -7.93 -10.51
C LEU A 203 -12.19 -7.44 -10.75
N LEU A 204 -11.54 -6.85 -9.73
CA LEU A 204 -10.13 -6.45 -9.76
C LEU A 204 -9.28 -7.38 -8.89
N GLY A 205 -7.97 -7.41 -9.15
CA GLY A 205 -7.03 -8.16 -8.30
C GLY A 205 -6.88 -7.56 -6.90
N PHE A 206 -6.62 -8.42 -5.91
CA PHE A 206 -6.47 -8.11 -4.47
C PHE A 206 -5.75 -6.79 -4.13
N ASN A 207 -4.70 -6.42 -4.86
CA ASN A 207 -3.95 -5.21 -4.58
C ASN A 207 -4.76 -3.91 -4.71
N ASN A 208 -5.72 -3.85 -5.64
CA ASN A 208 -6.60 -2.67 -5.79
C ASN A 208 -7.75 -2.68 -4.75
N HIS A 209 -8.19 -3.88 -4.35
CA HIS A 209 -9.11 -4.06 -3.23
C HIS A 209 -8.46 -3.59 -1.92
N LEU A 210 -7.22 -3.98 -1.66
CA LEU A 210 -6.46 -3.55 -0.49
C LEU A 210 -6.32 -2.02 -0.43
N GLU A 211 -6.02 -1.35 -1.55
CA GLU A 211 -5.94 0.11 -1.63
C GLU A 211 -7.26 0.80 -1.20
N GLU A 212 -8.43 0.28 -1.61
CA GLU A 212 -9.72 0.80 -1.14
C GLU A 212 -10.02 0.42 0.32
N TYR A 213 -9.75 -0.83 0.69
CA TYR A 213 -10.02 -1.44 2.00
C TYR A 213 -9.33 -0.66 3.13
N LEU A 214 -8.06 -0.29 2.93
CA LEU A 214 -7.27 0.53 3.85
C LEU A 214 -7.95 1.89 4.12
N LEU A 215 -8.50 2.54 3.10
CA LEU A 215 -9.10 3.87 3.21
C LEU A 215 -10.52 3.82 3.77
N ASN A 216 -11.32 2.83 3.38
CA ASN A 216 -12.63 2.56 3.97
C ASN A 216 -12.51 2.24 5.48
N ALA A 217 -11.50 1.46 5.88
CA ALA A 217 -11.19 1.18 7.28
C ALA A 217 -10.68 2.42 8.05
N HIS A 218 -9.89 3.28 7.40
CA HIS A 218 -9.44 4.55 7.96
C HIS A 218 -10.60 5.54 8.21
N LEU A 219 -11.55 5.64 7.28
CA LEU A 219 -12.76 6.44 7.42
C LEU A 219 -13.67 5.96 8.57
N ALA A 220 -13.80 4.65 8.75
CA ALA A 220 -14.52 4.06 9.88
C ALA A 220 -13.93 4.49 11.22
N TYR A 221 -12.60 4.34 11.37
CA TYR A 221 -11.85 4.76 12.55
C TYR A 221 -12.02 6.26 12.86
N LEU A 222 -11.88 7.12 11.85
CA LEU A 222 -12.02 8.59 11.99
C LEU A 222 -13.46 9.06 12.30
N THR A 223 -14.47 8.20 12.13
CA THR A 223 -15.88 8.53 12.43
C THR A 223 -16.40 7.88 13.70
N ASN A 224 -15.50 7.31 14.52
CA ASN A 224 -15.80 6.54 15.73
C ASN A 224 -16.78 5.39 15.44
N ARG A 225 -16.46 4.59 14.41
CA ARG A 225 -17.22 3.41 14.00
C ARG A 225 -16.30 2.19 13.91
N SER A 226 -16.76 1.06 14.43
CA SER A 226 -16.23 -0.26 14.13
C SER A 226 -16.33 -0.50 12.62
N PHE A 227 -15.19 -0.74 11.98
CA PHE A 227 -15.13 -1.11 10.58
C PHE A 227 -15.74 -2.50 10.39
N VAL A 228 -16.73 -2.62 9.50
CA VAL A 228 -17.29 -3.93 9.14
C VAL A 228 -16.45 -4.50 7.99
N PHE A 229 -15.55 -5.42 8.30
CA PHE A 229 -14.69 -6.04 7.29
C PHE A 229 -15.49 -6.94 6.35
N TYR A 230 -15.06 -6.95 5.08
CA TYR A 230 -15.74 -7.58 3.96
C TYR A 230 -14.73 -8.32 3.08
N GLU A 231 -15.19 -9.38 2.44
CA GLU A 231 -14.34 -10.30 1.69
C GLU A 231 -13.76 -9.69 0.42
N TYR A 232 -12.49 -9.97 0.10
CA TYR A 232 -11.95 -9.81 -1.24
C TYR A 232 -12.80 -10.57 -2.26
N THR A 233 -13.63 -9.83 -3.00
CA THR A 233 -14.72 -10.37 -3.81
C THR A 233 -14.42 -10.19 -5.29
N TRP A 234 -14.21 -11.30 -5.99
CA TRP A 234 -14.09 -11.29 -7.45
C TRP A 234 -15.46 -11.16 -8.12
N ASN A 235 -16.46 -11.93 -7.67
CA ASN A 235 -17.81 -11.98 -8.25
C ASN A 235 -18.87 -11.74 -7.17
N PRO A 236 -19.68 -10.65 -7.26
CA PRO A 236 -20.70 -10.32 -6.26
C PRO A 236 -21.88 -11.29 -6.16
N ASN A 237 -21.94 -12.32 -7.02
CA ASN A 237 -22.90 -13.43 -6.95
C ASN A 237 -22.34 -14.66 -6.19
N PHE A 238 -21.24 -14.52 -5.44
CA PHE A 238 -20.49 -15.62 -4.80
C PHE A 238 -21.31 -16.65 -3.99
N GLU A 239 -22.50 -16.27 -3.51
CA GLU A 239 -23.42 -17.15 -2.77
C GLU A 239 -24.04 -18.24 -3.65
N ASN A 240 -24.26 -17.92 -4.94
CA ASN A 240 -24.79 -18.84 -5.95
C ASN A 240 -23.68 -19.33 -6.91
N GLU A 241 -22.65 -18.52 -7.10
CA GLU A 241 -21.52 -18.76 -8.01
C GLU A 241 -20.20 -18.76 -7.20
N PRO A 242 -19.92 -19.78 -6.35
CA PRO A 242 -18.76 -19.79 -5.45
C PRO A 242 -17.40 -19.83 -6.16
N TYR A 243 -17.40 -20.19 -7.45
CA TYR A 243 -16.22 -20.18 -8.31
C TYR A 243 -16.43 -19.28 -9.53
N SER A 244 -15.44 -18.44 -9.81
CA SER A 244 -15.33 -17.63 -11.01
C SER A 244 -14.32 -18.22 -11.99
N GLU A 245 -14.26 -17.70 -13.21
CA GLU A 245 -13.32 -18.18 -14.24
C GLU A 245 -12.39 -17.07 -14.72
N TRP A 246 -11.09 -17.37 -14.76
CA TRP A 246 -10.03 -16.44 -15.12
C TRP A 246 -8.98 -17.17 -15.98
N PHE A 247 -8.75 -16.70 -17.21
CA PHE A 247 -7.91 -17.35 -18.23
C PHE A 247 -8.17 -18.87 -18.37
N GLY A 248 -9.44 -19.28 -18.40
CA GLY A 248 -9.86 -20.69 -18.55
C GLY A 248 -9.57 -21.58 -17.34
N ARG A 249 -9.42 -20.98 -16.14
CA ARG A 249 -9.19 -21.69 -14.87
C ARG A 249 -10.19 -21.22 -13.83
N LYS A 250 -10.64 -22.11 -12.95
CA LYS A 250 -11.44 -21.68 -11.79
C LYS A 250 -10.58 -20.93 -10.76
N ILE A 251 -11.19 -19.92 -10.15
CA ILE A 251 -10.70 -19.15 -9.00
C ILE A 251 -11.85 -19.03 -7.97
N PRO A 252 -11.59 -18.82 -6.67
CA PRO A 252 -12.66 -18.56 -5.72
C PRO A 252 -13.34 -17.22 -6.05
N SER A 253 -14.67 -17.15 -5.92
CA SER A 253 -15.41 -15.91 -6.17
C SER A 253 -15.31 -14.88 -5.04
N ARG A 254 -14.93 -15.31 -3.83
CA ARG A 254 -14.55 -14.47 -2.69
C ARG A 254 -13.48 -15.15 -1.83
N VAL A 255 -12.70 -14.38 -1.09
CA VAL A 255 -11.72 -14.86 -0.12
C VAL A 255 -11.89 -14.05 1.19
N PRO A 256 -12.01 -14.70 2.37
CA PRO A 256 -12.04 -14.00 3.65
C PRO A 256 -10.72 -13.27 3.93
N GLU A 257 -10.76 -12.12 4.59
CA GLU A 257 -9.58 -11.26 4.75
C GLU A 257 -8.54 -11.85 5.69
N SER A 258 -8.97 -12.64 6.70
CA SER A 258 -8.08 -13.41 7.58
C SER A 258 -7.16 -14.41 6.86
N VAL A 259 -7.42 -14.71 5.59
CA VAL A 259 -6.54 -15.53 4.74
C VAL A 259 -5.28 -14.75 4.34
N MET A 260 -5.36 -13.43 4.17
CA MET A 260 -4.28 -12.58 3.65
C MET A 260 -3.75 -11.58 4.69
N LEU A 261 -4.65 -10.99 5.47
CA LEU A 261 -4.39 -9.96 6.47
C LEU A 261 -4.50 -10.52 7.90
N GLY A 262 -3.84 -9.85 8.83
CA GLY A 262 -4.02 -10.05 10.27
C GLY A 262 -4.15 -8.70 10.97
N GLY A 263 -3.87 -8.69 12.27
CA GLY A 263 -3.93 -7.48 13.09
C GLY A 263 -5.32 -6.87 13.13
N TRP A 264 -5.38 -5.53 13.12
CA TRP A 264 -6.64 -4.80 13.20
C TRP A 264 -7.49 -4.97 11.93
N LEU A 265 -6.86 -4.91 10.75
CA LEU A 265 -7.53 -5.02 9.45
C LEU A 265 -8.10 -6.41 9.18
N GLY A 266 -7.44 -7.47 9.62
CA GLY A 266 -7.96 -8.84 9.57
C GLY A 266 -8.89 -9.21 10.73
N GLY A 267 -9.36 -8.24 11.53
CA GLY A 267 -10.26 -8.43 12.67
C GLY A 267 -9.67 -9.17 13.89
N SER A 268 -8.49 -9.78 13.77
CA SER A 268 -7.82 -10.60 14.80
C SER A 268 -7.24 -9.79 15.97
N THR A 269 -7.78 -8.61 16.30
CA THR A 269 -7.20 -7.66 17.28
C THR A 269 -8.26 -6.71 17.84
N ARG A 270 -8.56 -6.82 19.14
CA ARG A 270 -9.48 -5.91 19.85
C ARG A 270 -8.78 -4.65 20.37
N GLN A 271 -9.51 -3.52 20.42
CA GLN A 271 -9.15 -2.34 21.21
C GLN A 271 -8.93 -2.72 22.68
N ALA A 272 -7.82 -2.25 23.27
CA ALA A 272 -7.57 -2.35 24.70
C ALA A 272 -8.29 -1.18 25.40
N VAL A 273 -9.61 -1.30 25.53
CA VAL A 273 -10.50 -0.27 26.07
C VAL A 273 -10.05 0.21 27.45
N GLN A 274 -9.99 1.53 27.62
CA GLN A 274 -9.74 2.19 28.89
C GLN A 274 -11.01 2.88 29.41
N GLU A 275 -11.09 3.19 30.71
CA GLU A 275 -12.21 3.95 31.31
C GLU A 275 -12.38 5.37 30.69
N SER A 276 -11.42 5.83 29.89
CA SER A 276 -11.44 7.12 29.19
C SER A 276 -11.98 7.09 27.75
N ASP A 277 -12.44 5.92 27.29
CA ASP A 277 -12.81 5.67 25.90
C ASP A 277 -14.34 5.66 25.77
N GLU A 278 -14.89 6.53 24.92
CA GLU A 278 -16.34 6.63 24.68
C GLU A 278 -16.83 5.57 23.67
N TRP A 279 -15.95 5.11 22.77
CA TRP A 279 -16.30 4.24 21.64
C TRP A 279 -15.39 3.00 21.58
N ASP A 280 -15.99 1.84 21.33
CA ASP A 280 -15.27 0.64 20.87
C ASP A 280 -15.26 0.65 19.32
N VAL A 281 -14.07 0.78 18.73
CA VAL A 281 -13.86 0.81 17.27
C VAL A 281 -13.25 -0.49 16.74
N THR A 282 -13.34 -1.59 17.50
CA THR A 282 -12.86 -2.91 17.06
C THR A 282 -13.59 -3.39 15.80
N PRO A 283 -12.88 -3.77 14.72
CA PRO A 283 -13.50 -4.27 13.50
C PRO A 283 -14.27 -5.58 13.69
N VAL A 284 -15.37 -5.72 12.96
CA VAL A 284 -16.28 -6.88 13.04
C VAL A 284 -16.57 -7.45 11.66
N SER A 285 -16.93 -8.73 11.59
CA SER A 285 -17.24 -9.40 10.34
C SER A 285 -18.55 -8.89 9.72
N ARG A 286 -18.67 -8.98 8.39
CA ARG A 286 -19.94 -8.75 7.69
C ARG A 286 -21.10 -9.60 8.26
N PRO A 287 -20.96 -10.92 8.52
CA PRO A 287 -22.06 -11.70 9.09
C PRO A 287 -22.39 -11.34 10.55
N TYR A 288 -21.43 -10.86 11.36
CA TYR A 288 -21.74 -10.28 12.67
C TYR A 288 -22.53 -8.98 12.53
N PHE A 289 -22.08 -8.06 11.67
CA PHE A 289 -22.82 -6.83 11.37
C PHE A 289 -24.24 -7.13 10.86
N GLU A 290 -24.43 -8.13 10.02
CA GLU A 290 -25.75 -8.52 9.52
C GLU A 290 -26.71 -8.99 10.63
N ARG A 291 -26.18 -9.57 11.72
CA ARG A 291 -26.95 -9.91 12.93
C ARG A 291 -27.13 -8.73 13.88
N ALA A 292 -26.09 -7.92 14.06
CA ALA A 292 -26.09 -6.77 14.97
C ALA A 292 -26.87 -5.56 14.41
N CYS A 293 -27.04 -5.49 13.09
CA CYS A 293 -27.72 -4.45 12.33
C CYS A 293 -28.64 -5.07 11.26
N PRO A 294 -29.88 -5.44 11.62
CA PRO A 294 -30.91 -5.82 10.65
C PRO A 294 -31.13 -4.74 9.57
N VAL A 295 -31.62 -5.12 8.39
CA VAL A 295 -31.79 -4.23 7.22
C VAL A 295 -32.66 -3.01 7.55
N GLU A 296 -33.68 -3.21 8.37
CA GLU A 296 -34.59 -2.19 8.88
C GLU A 296 -33.97 -1.21 9.90
N GLU A 297 -32.80 -1.51 10.47
CA GLU A 297 -32.03 -0.61 11.35
C GLU A 297 -30.93 0.19 10.60
N ARG A 298 -30.65 -0.12 9.32
CA ARG A 298 -29.54 0.48 8.57
C ARG A 298 -29.91 1.83 7.97
N VAL A 299 -29.05 2.82 8.21
CA VAL A 299 -29.05 4.08 7.45
C VAL A 299 -28.18 3.91 6.20
N TYR A 300 -28.81 3.99 5.04
CA TYR A 300 -28.17 3.81 3.74
C TYR A 300 -27.68 5.13 3.18
N ILE A 301 -26.42 5.17 2.71
CA ILE A 301 -25.82 6.32 2.04
C ILE A 301 -25.53 5.98 0.58
N ASP A 302 -25.94 6.86 -0.33
CA ASP A 302 -25.57 6.78 -1.75
C ASP A 302 -24.26 7.56 -1.97
N VAL A 303 -23.21 6.91 -2.47
CA VAL A 303 -21.91 7.56 -2.65
C VAL A 303 -21.98 8.79 -3.57
N GLY A 304 -22.94 8.81 -4.49
CA GLY A 304 -23.18 9.95 -5.35
C GLY A 304 -23.85 11.15 -4.68
N GLU A 305 -24.21 11.07 -3.39
CA GLU A 305 -24.63 12.22 -2.56
C GLU A 305 -23.42 13.08 -2.17
N VAL A 306 -22.31 12.44 -1.76
CA VAL A 306 -21.08 13.12 -1.34
C VAL A 306 -20.18 13.41 -2.55
N MET A 307 -19.82 12.38 -3.33
CA MET A 307 -18.76 12.50 -4.35
C MET A 307 -19.10 13.49 -5.47
N ARG A 308 -20.39 13.64 -5.81
CA ARG A 308 -20.87 14.61 -6.83
C ARG A 308 -21.16 16.00 -6.25
N SER A 309 -21.17 16.15 -4.93
CA SER A 309 -21.39 17.45 -4.28
C SER A 309 -20.13 18.32 -4.29
N GLN A 310 -20.31 19.61 -3.99
CA GLN A 310 -19.22 20.57 -3.85
C GLN A 310 -18.51 20.36 -2.50
N ILE A 311 -17.18 20.44 -2.44
CA ILE A 311 -16.42 20.28 -1.18
C ILE A 311 -16.87 21.31 -0.13
N SER A 312 -17.23 22.52 -0.58
CA SER A 312 -17.76 23.60 0.24
C SER A 312 -19.13 23.34 0.89
N ALA A 313 -19.80 22.22 0.58
CA ALA A 313 -20.99 21.76 1.30
C ALA A 313 -20.64 21.07 2.63
N PHE A 314 -19.39 20.60 2.76
CA PHE A 314 -18.90 19.81 3.90
C PHE A 314 -17.77 20.53 4.66
N VAL A 315 -16.88 21.22 3.95
CA VAL A 315 -15.69 21.87 4.49
C VAL A 315 -15.83 23.39 4.40
N ASN A 316 -15.35 24.11 5.43
CA ASN A 316 -15.50 25.56 5.52
C ASN A 316 -14.59 26.30 4.52
N ALA A 317 -15.14 26.65 3.35
CA ALA A 317 -14.47 27.39 2.29
C ALA A 317 -13.95 28.80 2.67
N LYS A 318 -14.24 29.32 3.88
CA LYS A 318 -13.57 30.53 4.40
C LYS A 318 -12.20 30.23 5.04
N ARG A 319 -11.97 29.00 5.51
CA ARG A 319 -10.66 28.52 5.99
C ARG A 319 -9.79 28.02 4.83
N TYR A 320 -10.43 27.51 3.77
CA TYR A 320 -9.80 26.90 2.60
C TYR A 320 -10.39 27.46 1.29
N PRO A 321 -9.99 28.66 0.82
CA PRO A 321 -10.55 29.29 -0.38
C PRO A 321 -10.35 28.48 -1.67
N GLU A 322 -9.33 27.62 -1.71
CA GLU A 322 -8.96 26.76 -2.83
C GLU A 322 -9.96 25.64 -3.14
N ILE A 323 -10.91 25.36 -2.24
CA ILE A 323 -11.96 24.34 -2.46
C ILE A 323 -13.17 24.89 -3.23
N VAL A 324 -13.26 26.21 -3.43
CA VAL A 324 -14.43 26.88 -4.02
C VAL A 324 -14.59 26.47 -5.49
N GLY A 325 -15.71 25.79 -5.80
CA GLY A 325 -16.02 25.31 -7.15
C GLY A 325 -15.63 23.85 -7.41
N LYS A 326 -14.79 23.24 -6.56
CA LYS A 326 -14.41 21.82 -6.67
C LYS A 326 -15.56 20.90 -6.24
N GLN A 327 -15.75 19.80 -6.99
CA GLN A 327 -16.54 18.66 -6.52
C GLN A 327 -15.66 17.73 -5.66
N VAL A 328 -16.26 16.96 -4.76
CA VAL A 328 -15.52 16.03 -3.88
C VAL A 328 -14.73 15.00 -4.69
N VAL A 329 -15.29 14.44 -5.77
CA VAL A 329 -14.58 13.54 -6.71
C VAL A 329 -13.37 14.19 -7.42
N SER A 330 -13.23 15.51 -7.38
CA SER A 330 -12.07 16.25 -7.91
C SER A 330 -11.12 16.77 -6.82
N GLY A 331 -11.36 16.40 -5.56
CA GLY A 331 -10.50 16.74 -4.43
C GLY A 331 -9.31 15.79 -4.29
N ASN A 332 -8.32 16.21 -3.51
CA ASN A 332 -7.29 15.28 -3.02
C ASN A 332 -7.87 14.34 -1.95
N GLY A 333 -7.12 13.30 -1.57
CA GLY A 333 -7.60 12.30 -0.61
C GLY A 333 -8.03 12.87 0.74
N MET A 334 -7.38 13.93 1.22
CA MET A 334 -7.76 14.62 2.46
C MET A 334 -9.04 15.45 2.29
N GLU A 335 -9.23 16.11 1.15
CA GLU A 335 -10.48 16.80 0.82
C GLU A 335 -11.67 15.81 0.73
N ILE A 336 -11.44 14.62 0.16
CA ILE A 336 -12.43 13.53 0.08
C ILE A 336 -12.74 12.95 1.46
N LEU A 337 -11.71 12.65 2.26
CA LEU A 337 -11.86 12.14 3.62
C LEU A 337 -12.59 13.14 4.53
N GLN A 338 -12.27 14.43 4.45
CA GLN A 338 -12.96 15.47 5.21
C GLN A 338 -14.43 15.60 4.81
N ALA A 339 -14.76 15.51 3.52
CA ALA A 339 -16.15 15.50 3.05
C ALA A 339 -16.93 14.30 3.60
N TRP A 340 -16.32 13.11 3.59
CA TRP A 340 -16.92 11.89 4.13
C TRP A 340 -17.11 11.93 5.65
N THR A 341 -16.08 12.30 6.41
CA THR A 341 -16.18 12.45 7.87
C THR A 341 -17.21 13.51 8.25
N ALA A 342 -17.26 14.65 7.55
CA ALA A 342 -18.28 15.67 7.77
C ALA A 342 -19.70 15.15 7.47
N ARG A 343 -19.90 14.39 6.38
CA ARG A 343 -21.20 13.77 6.06
C ARG A 343 -21.66 12.80 7.15
N LEU A 344 -20.74 11.97 7.65
CA LEU A 344 -20.99 10.97 8.69
C LEU A 344 -21.18 11.58 10.10
N GLN A 345 -20.91 12.88 10.26
CA GLN A 345 -21.14 13.66 11.48
C GLN A 345 -22.38 14.59 11.39
N MET A 346 -23.17 14.53 10.31
CA MET A 346 -24.44 15.25 10.21
C MET A 346 -25.53 14.65 11.11
N ASP A 347 -26.49 15.47 11.54
CA ASP A 347 -27.52 15.11 12.54
C ASP A 347 -28.40 13.91 12.14
N ASP A 348 -28.48 13.56 10.86
CA ASP A 348 -29.24 12.42 10.33
C ASP A 348 -28.47 11.08 10.39
N VAL A 349 -27.14 11.11 10.57
CA VAL A 349 -26.25 9.93 10.48
C VAL A 349 -25.34 9.75 11.69
N LYS A 350 -24.91 10.83 12.37
CA LYS A 350 -23.87 10.78 13.42
C LYS A 350 -24.17 9.80 14.56
N ASP A 351 -25.44 9.72 14.95
CA ASP A 351 -25.95 8.89 16.05
C ASP A 351 -26.50 7.53 15.56
N ALA A 352 -26.55 7.31 14.24
CA ALA A 352 -27.03 6.05 13.66
C ALA A 352 -26.06 4.91 14.01
N LYS A 353 -26.54 3.93 14.79
CA LYS A 353 -25.82 2.70 15.15
C LYS A 353 -25.29 1.96 13.92
N CYS A 354 -26.10 1.87 12.86
CA CYS A 354 -25.85 1.04 11.69
C CYS A 354 -25.83 1.91 10.43
N VAL A 355 -24.68 2.02 9.75
CA VAL A 355 -24.53 2.71 8.46
C VAL A 355 -24.06 1.74 7.39
N GLU A 356 -24.65 1.82 6.20
CA GLU A 356 -24.24 1.03 5.04
C GLU A 356 -24.11 1.92 3.79
N PHE A 357 -22.97 1.79 3.09
CA PHE A 357 -22.79 2.38 1.78
C PHE A 357 -23.42 1.45 0.74
N LYS A 358 -24.39 1.98 0.00
CA LYS A 358 -25.31 1.21 -0.84
C LYS A 358 -24.59 0.50 -1.98
N LYS A 359 -24.69 -0.85 -2.02
CA LYS A 359 -24.02 -1.79 -2.94
C LYS A 359 -23.85 -1.28 -4.38
N ASP A 360 -24.93 -0.88 -5.04
CA ASP A 360 -24.93 -0.47 -6.45
C ASP A 360 -24.61 1.04 -6.64
N THR A 361 -23.61 1.56 -5.93
CA THR A 361 -23.12 2.95 -6.06
C THR A 361 -21.60 2.99 -6.25
N GLY A 362 -21.04 4.17 -6.57
CA GLY A 362 -19.58 4.32 -6.71
C GLY A 362 -18.82 4.06 -5.40
N HIS A 363 -17.49 4.08 -5.43
CA HIS A 363 -16.66 3.84 -4.24
C HIS A 363 -16.43 5.14 -3.45
N ALA A 364 -16.22 5.04 -2.13
CA ALA A 364 -15.96 6.20 -1.28
C ALA A 364 -14.60 6.87 -1.60
N PHE A 365 -13.62 6.02 -1.94
CA PHE A 365 -12.29 6.36 -2.45
C PHE A 365 -12.12 5.55 -3.74
N ASP A 366 -12.06 6.22 -4.89
CA ASP A 366 -12.09 5.52 -6.19
C ASP A 366 -10.69 5.22 -6.77
N MET A 367 -10.68 4.49 -7.89
CA MET A 367 -9.45 4.10 -8.60
C MET A 367 -8.62 5.30 -9.08
N TRP A 368 -9.23 6.47 -9.29
CA TRP A 368 -8.53 7.68 -9.74
C TRP A 368 -7.81 8.37 -8.59
N LEU A 369 -8.36 8.30 -7.37
CA LEU A 369 -7.65 8.72 -6.17
C LEU A 369 -6.44 7.82 -5.90
N VAL A 370 -6.63 6.49 -5.77
CA VAL A 370 -5.52 5.59 -5.41
C VAL A 370 -4.47 5.44 -6.53
N GLY A 371 -4.88 5.65 -7.78
CA GLY A 371 -3.99 5.69 -8.94
C GLY A 371 -3.17 6.98 -9.13
N SER A 372 -3.26 7.99 -8.24
CA SER A 372 -2.65 9.31 -8.46
C SER A 372 -1.97 9.94 -7.22
N PRO A 373 -1.10 10.95 -7.40
CA PRO A 373 -0.47 11.68 -6.28
C PRO A 373 -1.46 12.36 -5.32
N ALA A 374 -2.72 12.54 -5.73
CA ALA A 374 -3.79 13.05 -4.87
C ALA A 374 -3.98 12.21 -3.59
N LEU A 375 -3.56 10.94 -3.61
CA LEU A 375 -3.53 10.03 -2.46
C LEU A 375 -2.59 10.51 -1.33
N HIS A 376 -1.49 11.20 -1.63
CA HIS A 376 -0.45 11.54 -0.63
C HIS A 376 -0.96 12.42 0.50
N ALA A 377 -2.01 13.21 0.25
CA ALA A 377 -2.65 14.05 1.26
C ALA A 377 -3.20 13.25 2.45
N LEU A 378 -3.46 11.94 2.28
CA LEU A 378 -3.89 11.03 3.35
C LEU A 378 -2.73 10.52 4.20
N TRP A 379 -1.50 10.51 3.69
CA TRP A 379 -0.36 9.82 4.32
C TRP A 379 -0.14 10.19 5.80
N PRO A 380 -0.15 11.47 6.22
CA PRO A 380 0.10 11.84 7.62
C PRO A 380 -1.02 11.39 8.57
N SER A 381 -2.22 11.10 8.07
CA SER A 381 -3.33 10.56 8.86
C SER A 381 -3.34 9.03 8.85
N LEU A 382 -3.11 8.43 7.67
CA LEU A 382 -3.09 6.98 7.48
C LEU A 382 -1.98 6.31 8.29
N VAL A 383 -0.78 6.91 8.36
CA VAL A 383 0.36 6.41 9.14
C VAL A 383 0.11 6.41 10.66
N GLN A 384 -0.77 7.29 11.15
CA GLN A 384 -1.18 7.35 12.57
C GLN A 384 -2.37 6.44 12.88
N SER A 385 -3.04 5.90 11.86
CA SER A 385 -4.25 5.08 12.01
C SER A 385 -3.89 3.64 12.43
N PRO A 386 -4.75 2.94 13.21
CA PRO A 386 -4.59 1.51 13.49
C PRO A 386 -4.46 0.65 12.23
N VAL A 387 -4.98 1.12 11.09
CA VAL A 387 -4.78 0.56 9.75
C VAL A 387 -3.31 0.23 9.43
N LEU A 388 -2.37 1.14 9.74
CA LEU A 388 -0.93 0.93 9.52
C LEU A 388 -0.15 0.70 10.81
N GLN A 389 -0.56 1.29 11.95
CA GLN A 389 0.04 1.05 13.26
C GLN A 389 -0.13 -0.39 13.74
N HIS A 390 -1.21 -1.07 13.31
CA HIS A 390 -1.53 -2.46 13.64
C HIS A 390 -1.73 -3.31 12.38
N TRP A 391 -0.91 -3.04 11.35
CA TRP A 391 -0.75 -3.91 10.18
C TRP A 391 -0.11 -5.25 10.55
N SER A 392 -0.55 -6.32 9.89
CA SER A 392 0.14 -7.61 9.78
C SER A 392 -0.39 -8.36 8.56
N PHE A 393 0.45 -9.20 7.95
CA PHE A 393 -0.07 -10.29 7.11
C PHE A 393 -0.67 -11.40 7.97
N SER A 394 -1.43 -12.32 7.38
CA SER A 394 -1.99 -13.48 8.09
C SER A 394 -0.91 -14.54 8.42
N PRO A 395 -1.19 -15.47 9.35
CA PRO A 395 -0.32 -16.62 9.61
C PRO A 395 -0.20 -17.59 8.42
N LEU A 396 -1.17 -17.60 7.50
CA LEU A 396 -1.08 -18.40 6.27
C LEU A 396 0.01 -17.82 5.37
N ILE A 397 0.00 -16.51 5.15
CA ILE A 397 1.01 -15.81 4.35
C ILE A 397 2.38 -15.90 5.02
N TYR A 398 2.45 -15.76 6.35
CA TYR A 398 3.71 -15.92 7.07
C TYR A 398 4.29 -17.32 6.99
N GLU A 399 3.49 -18.37 7.20
CA GLU A 399 4.02 -19.73 7.12
C GLU A 399 4.30 -20.18 5.69
N ALA A 400 3.59 -19.65 4.68
CA ALA A 400 3.94 -19.86 3.28
C ALA A 400 5.31 -19.23 2.94
N PHE A 401 5.57 -18.03 3.48
CA PHE A 401 6.89 -17.39 3.46
C PHE A 401 7.94 -18.23 4.21
N ARG A 402 7.70 -18.54 5.50
CA ARG A 402 8.66 -19.22 6.39
C ARG A 402 9.03 -20.60 5.86
N ARG A 403 8.05 -21.39 5.39
CA ARG A 403 8.29 -22.72 4.79
C ARG A 403 9.15 -22.62 3.53
N ASN A 404 8.99 -21.58 2.71
CA ASN A 404 9.83 -21.41 1.53
C ASN A 404 11.24 -20.89 1.87
N VAL A 405 11.35 -19.88 2.74
CA VAL A 405 12.65 -19.26 3.09
C VAL A 405 13.50 -20.15 3.99
N VAL A 406 12.90 -20.79 5.00
CA VAL A 406 13.60 -21.63 5.98
C VAL A 406 13.65 -23.09 5.54
N ASP A 407 12.48 -23.72 5.40
CA ASP A 407 12.40 -25.19 5.25
C ASP A 407 12.87 -25.67 3.84
N ARG A 408 12.87 -24.76 2.85
CA ARG A 408 13.33 -25.00 1.47
C ARG A 408 14.53 -24.14 1.03
N GLU A 409 15.07 -23.31 1.93
CA GLU A 409 16.23 -22.42 1.67
C GLU A 409 16.09 -21.51 0.44
N LEU A 410 14.86 -21.12 0.06
CA LEU A 410 14.57 -20.46 -1.24
C LEU A 410 15.39 -19.19 -1.48
N LEU A 411 15.66 -18.43 -0.43
CA LEU A 411 16.41 -17.16 -0.49
C LEU A 411 17.84 -17.30 0.02
N GLY A 412 18.38 -18.53 0.05
CA GLY A 412 19.74 -18.84 0.47
C GLY A 412 19.92 -19.04 1.97
N SER A 413 21.05 -19.63 2.33
CA SER A 413 21.45 -19.98 3.71
C SER A 413 21.55 -18.78 4.64
N THR A 414 21.94 -17.61 4.14
CA THR A 414 22.08 -16.39 4.95
C THR A 414 20.69 -15.85 5.32
N THR A 415 19.76 -15.80 4.36
CA THR A 415 18.37 -15.39 4.61
C THR A 415 17.63 -16.38 5.51
N LYS A 416 17.89 -17.69 5.34
CA LYS A 416 17.42 -18.73 6.26
C LYS A 416 17.85 -18.46 7.70
N ALA A 417 19.16 -18.34 7.95
CA ALA A 417 19.72 -18.19 9.29
C ALA A 417 19.18 -16.95 10.02
N LEU A 418 18.93 -15.86 9.28
CA LEU A 418 18.28 -14.66 9.80
C LEU A 418 16.85 -14.98 10.30
N VAL A 419 15.99 -15.56 9.47
CA VAL A 419 14.58 -15.87 9.82
C VAL A 419 14.47 -16.95 10.91
N GLU A 420 15.40 -17.91 10.95
CA GLU A 420 15.53 -18.85 12.07
C GLU A 420 15.86 -18.13 13.39
N SER A 421 16.76 -17.15 13.37
CA SER A 421 17.11 -16.35 14.55
C SER A 421 15.98 -15.44 15.04
N GLU A 422 15.20 -14.85 14.13
CA GLU A 422 13.98 -14.08 14.45
C GLU A 422 12.96 -14.97 15.16
N SER A 423 12.78 -16.20 14.65
CA SER A 423 11.83 -17.17 15.20
C SER A 423 12.26 -17.65 16.59
N ALA A 424 13.55 -17.99 16.77
CA ALA A 424 14.09 -18.46 18.04
C ALA A 424 14.01 -17.42 19.17
N ASN A 425 14.24 -16.14 18.85
CA ASN A 425 14.14 -15.03 19.79
C ASN A 425 12.69 -14.71 20.24
N ALA A 426 11.67 -15.22 19.55
CA ALA A 426 10.27 -14.87 19.81
C ALA A 426 9.53 -15.84 20.76
N THR A 427 10.04 -17.07 20.94
CA THR A 427 9.67 -17.93 22.08
C THR A 427 10.34 -17.40 23.36
N GLN A 428 9.66 -17.27 24.50
CA GLN A 428 9.02 -18.41 25.17
C GLN A 428 7.75 -18.08 26.00
N ASN A 429 7.41 -16.80 26.23
CA ASN A 429 6.63 -16.39 27.43
C ASN A 429 5.23 -15.76 27.24
N ALA A 430 4.67 -15.66 26.02
CA ALA A 430 3.41 -14.91 25.83
C ALA A 430 2.29 -15.61 25.03
N PHE A 431 2.56 -16.71 24.30
CA PHE A 431 1.53 -17.44 23.54
C PHE A 431 0.80 -18.48 24.41
N TYR A 432 1.38 -18.89 25.54
CA TYR A 432 0.80 -19.85 26.49
C TYR A 432 0.08 -19.19 27.67
N ALA A 433 -0.06 -17.86 27.64
CA ALA A 433 -0.96 -17.14 28.53
C ALA A 433 -2.33 -17.11 27.86
N GLY A 434 -2.94 -18.29 27.71
CA GLY A 434 -4.26 -18.46 27.12
C GLY A 434 -5.25 -17.49 27.76
N VAL A 435 -5.92 -16.70 26.93
CA VAL A 435 -6.87 -15.71 27.43
C VAL A 435 -8.09 -16.47 27.90
N GLU A 436 -8.27 -16.63 29.21
CA GLU A 436 -9.58 -16.97 29.78
C GLU A 436 -10.39 -15.68 29.97
N TYR A 437 -11.54 -15.58 29.32
CA TYR A 437 -12.50 -14.49 29.57
C TYR A 437 -13.91 -15.06 29.78
N ASP A 438 -14.44 -14.83 30.98
CA ASP A 438 -15.75 -15.33 31.45
C ASP A 438 -15.92 -16.87 31.36
N GLY A 439 -14.81 -17.61 31.54
CA GLY A 439 -14.79 -19.07 31.57
C GLY A 439 -14.74 -19.75 30.19
N ILE A 440 -14.57 -18.98 29.11
CA ILE A 440 -14.24 -19.48 27.78
C ILE A 440 -12.71 -19.48 27.63
N ASP A 441 -12.16 -20.62 27.19
CA ASP A 441 -10.79 -20.74 26.67
C ASP A 441 -10.79 -20.33 25.19
N TYR A 442 -10.08 -19.25 24.87
CA TYR A 442 -10.04 -18.70 23.50
C TYR A 442 -8.93 -19.32 22.63
N ASP A 443 -7.99 -20.09 23.21
CA ASP A 443 -6.99 -20.83 22.42
C ASP A 443 -7.67 -21.97 21.62
N ALA A 444 -8.83 -22.45 22.11
CA ALA A 444 -9.71 -23.40 21.41
C ALA A 444 -10.31 -22.86 20.08
N PHE A 445 -10.24 -21.54 19.85
CA PHE A 445 -10.71 -20.86 18.63
C PHE A 445 -9.56 -20.20 17.83
N GLY A 446 -8.33 -20.68 18.01
CA GLY A 446 -7.15 -20.18 17.31
C GLY A 446 -7.24 -20.30 15.77
N TYR A 447 -6.30 -19.63 15.08
CA TYR A 447 -6.18 -19.67 13.61
C TYR A 447 -6.22 -21.10 13.07
N PRO A 448 -6.89 -21.35 11.90
CA PRO A 448 -7.01 -22.68 11.31
C PRO A 448 -5.69 -23.46 11.27
N GLU A 449 -5.74 -24.74 11.62
CA GLU A 449 -4.56 -25.61 11.63
C GLU A 449 -3.93 -25.63 10.23
N TYR A 450 -2.61 -25.48 10.20
CA TYR A 450 -1.87 -25.41 8.94
C TYR A 450 -1.79 -26.79 8.28
N PRO A 451 -2.06 -26.93 6.98
CA PRO A 451 -1.92 -28.20 6.26
C PRO A 451 -0.52 -28.85 6.31
N GLY A 452 0.52 -28.11 6.75
CA GLY A 452 1.87 -28.63 6.98
C GLY A 452 2.25 -28.93 8.44
N GLY A 453 1.40 -28.62 9.43
CA GLY A 453 1.77 -28.54 10.85
C GLY A 453 2.62 -27.29 11.17
N ARG A 454 2.43 -26.69 12.35
CA ARG A 454 2.96 -25.35 12.68
C ARG A 454 3.82 -25.33 13.96
N PRO A 455 4.99 -24.67 13.94
CA PRO A 455 5.51 -23.95 15.11
C PRO A 455 4.64 -22.70 15.41
N GLN A 456 4.83 -22.08 16.57
CA GLN A 456 4.12 -20.84 16.93
C GLN A 456 4.64 -19.63 16.12
N LEU A 457 3.73 -18.69 15.82
CA LEU A 457 4.13 -17.40 15.25
C LEU A 457 4.98 -16.58 16.25
N PRO A 458 5.97 -15.83 15.75
CA PRO A 458 6.59 -14.77 16.53
C PRO A 458 5.58 -13.72 17.02
N MET A 459 5.62 -13.37 18.30
CA MET A 459 4.85 -12.24 18.83
C MET A 459 5.69 -10.97 18.79
N PHE A 460 5.74 -10.32 17.63
CA PHE A 460 6.24 -8.95 17.54
C PHE A 460 5.23 -7.99 18.17
N ALA A 461 5.32 -7.79 19.48
CA ALA A 461 4.70 -6.64 20.13
C ALA A 461 5.29 -5.35 19.53
N PRO A 462 4.49 -4.30 19.27
CA PRO A 462 5.03 -3.02 18.84
C PRO A 462 5.94 -2.49 19.96
N ALA A 463 7.10 -1.94 19.58
CA ALA A 463 7.90 -1.19 20.54
C ALA A 463 7.06 -0.02 21.09
N LYS A 464 7.24 0.31 22.38
CA LYS A 464 6.69 1.55 22.96
C LYS A 464 7.52 2.75 22.50
N THR A 465 7.48 3.00 21.19
CA THR A 465 7.95 4.24 20.58
C THR A 465 6.83 5.27 20.74
N ASP A 466 7.03 6.23 21.63
CA ASP A 466 6.29 7.49 21.63
C ASP A 466 6.65 8.26 20.36
N LEU A 467 6.00 7.90 19.25
CA LEU A 467 6.06 8.63 17.98
C LEU A 467 5.47 10.02 18.22
N LYS A 468 6.35 10.97 18.55
CA LYS A 468 5.98 12.39 18.59
C LYS A 468 5.38 12.76 17.23
N PRO A 469 4.17 13.32 17.18
CA PRO A 469 3.60 13.82 15.94
C PRO A 469 4.56 14.82 15.29
N LEU A 470 4.65 14.79 13.96
CA LEU A 470 5.36 15.82 13.22
C LEU A 470 4.65 17.16 13.46
N GLU A 471 5.32 18.08 14.17
CA GLU A 471 4.82 19.43 14.47
C GLU A 471 4.74 20.27 13.19
N GLY A 472 3.72 20.02 12.37
CA GLY A 472 3.64 20.54 11.00
C GLY A 472 2.24 20.47 10.35
N GLY A 473 1.16 20.33 11.13
CA GLY A 473 -0.20 20.38 10.61
C GLY A 473 -1.28 20.20 11.67
N GLU A 474 -2.15 21.20 11.86
CA GLU A 474 -3.38 21.06 12.64
C GLU A 474 -4.35 20.12 11.91
N PHE A 475 -4.26 18.82 12.17
CA PHE A 475 -5.34 17.90 11.85
C PHE A 475 -6.57 18.26 12.70
N PRO A 476 -7.77 18.40 12.10
CA PRO A 476 -8.99 18.78 12.83
C PRO A 476 -9.55 17.64 13.71
N PHE A 477 -8.82 16.53 13.85
CA PHE A 477 -9.21 15.32 14.57
C PHE A 477 -8.16 15.00 15.63
N GLU A 478 -8.38 15.46 16.87
CA GLU A 478 -7.63 14.98 18.04
C GLU A 478 -8.11 13.55 18.39
N GLN A 479 -7.55 12.54 17.72
CA GLN A 479 -7.74 11.13 18.11
C GLN A 479 -6.49 10.58 18.82
N LYS A 480 -6.70 9.91 19.95
CA LYS A 480 -5.65 9.20 20.69
C LYS A 480 -5.12 8.01 19.88
N THR A 481 -3.85 7.67 20.02
CA THR A 481 -3.26 6.44 19.46
C THR A 481 -3.98 5.20 20.01
N LEU A 482 -4.71 4.48 19.17
CA LEU A 482 -5.48 3.30 19.56
C LEU A 482 -4.58 2.25 20.22
N GLN A 483 -4.81 2.00 21.52
CA GLN A 483 -4.22 0.86 22.19
C GLN A 483 -5.02 -0.40 21.83
N VAL A 484 -4.31 -1.50 21.56
CA VAL A 484 -4.89 -2.79 21.21
C VAL A 484 -4.33 -3.88 22.10
N GLN A 485 -5.05 -4.99 22.21
CA GLN A 485 -4.53 -6.20 22.84
C GLN A 485 -3.30 -6.71 22.09
N THR A 486 -2.34 -7.31 22.81
CA THR A 486 -1.16 -7.93 22.19
C THR A 486 -1.61 -9.08 21.29
N TYR A 487 -1.11 -9.10 20.04
CA TYR A 487 -1.42 -10.14 19.07
C TYR A 487 -0.16 -10.55 18.29
N PRO A 488 -0.10 -11.76 17.71
CA PRO A 488 1.02 -12.19 16.88
C PRO A 488 1.09 -11.39 15.57
N ARG A 489 2.14 -10.58 15.40
CA ARG A 489 2.44 -9.86 14.16
C ARG A 489 3.50 -10.59 13.36
N THR A 490 3.36 -10.59 12.04
CA THR A 490 4.46 -10.93 11.14
C THR A 490 5.62 -9.95 11.32
N PRO A 491 6.90 -10.40 11.45
CA PRO A 491 8.05 -9.51 11.56
C PRO A 491 8.04 -8.41 10.51
N GLN A 492 8.21 -7.16 10.93
CA GLN A 492 8.25 -5.98 10.06
C GLN A 492 9.70 -5.43 10.01
N PRO A 493 10.12 -4.80 8.91
CA PRO A 493 11.34 -4.00 8.92
C PRO A 493 11.18 -2.77 9.82
N SER A 494 12.30 -2.19 10.25
CA SER A 494 12.35 -1.01 11.12
C SER A 494 13.49 -0.06 10.72
N PRO A 495 13.41 1.24 11.07
CA PRO A 495 14.46 2.19 10.73
C PRO A 495 15.80 1.79 11.36
N ALA A 496 16.90 1.90 10.60
CA ALA A 496 18.24 1.56 11.09
C ALA A 496 18.68 2.38 12.32
N THR A 497 18.08 3.55 12.57
CA THR A 497 18.29 4.37 13.78
C THR A 497 17.60 3.83 15.04
N LEU A 498 16.74 2.82 14.91
CA LEU A 498 16.14 2.07 16.02
C LEU A 498 16.76 0.68 16.21
N ALA A 499 17.61 0.23 15.27
CA ALA A 499 18.47 -0.93 15.48
C ALA A 499 19.48 -0.61 16.59
N LYS A 500 19.69 -1.54 17.53
CA LYS A 500 20.70 -1.34 18.59
C LYS A 500 22.09 -1.55 18.02
N GLU A 501 23.04 -0.75 18.48
CA GLU A 501 24.47 -0.94 18.22
C GLU A 501 24.85 -2.41 18.49
N GLY A 502 25.37 -3.10 17.48
CA GLY A 502 25.72 -4.54 17.55
C GLY A 502 24.62 -5.53 17.14
N THR A 503 23.47 -5.09 16.61
CA THR A 503 22.44 -5.99 16.02
C THR A 503 22.23 -5.71 14.52
N ASN A 504 22.73 -6.60 13.66
CA ASN A 504 22.68 -6.48 12.19
C ASN A 504 21.30 -6.84 11.59
N SER A 505 20.21 -6.28 12.13
CA SER A 505 18.87 -6.50 11.59
C SER A 505 17.95 -5.30 11.83
N ASP A 506 17.85 -4.44 10.83
CA ASP A 506 16.76 -3.48 10.58
C ASP A 506 15.46 -4.20 10.08
N GLY A 507 15.33 -5.50 10.40
CA GLY A 507 14.27 -6.39 9.95
C GLY A 507 14.25 -6.65 8.43
N THR A 508 15.19 -6.10 7.66
CA THR A 508 15.31 -6.42 6.23
C THR A 508 15.82 -7.84 6.00
N LEU A 509 15.48 -8.43 4.87
CA LEU A 509 16.08 -9.64 4.33
C LEU A 509 17.22 -9.23 3.40
N PRO A 510 18.38 -9.92 3.42
CA PRO A 510 19.56 -9.53 2.65
C PRO A 510 19.43 -9.90 1.17
N ILE A 511 18.45 -9.30 0.48
CA ILE A 511 18.01 -9.67 -0.86
C ILE A 511 17.69 -8.44 -1.72
N LEU A 512 17.86 -8.60 -3.03
CA LEU A 512 17.32 -7.72 -4.05
C LEU A 512 16.02 -8.31 -4.59
N VAL A 513 14.91 -7.58 -4.50
CA VAL A 513 13.60 -7.99 -5.03
C VAL A 513 13.26 -7.21 -6.30
N LEU A 514 12.85 -7.93 -7.34
CA LEU A 514 12.48 -7.39 -8.65
C LEU A 514 11.00 -7.70 -8.92
N HIS A 515 10.14 -6.69 -9.03
CA HIS A 515 8.75 -6.90 -9.45
C HIS A 515 8.60 -6.69 -10.95
N LEU A 516 8.53 -7.79 -11.70
CA LEU A 516 8.43 -7.80 -13.16
C LEU A 516 7.09 -8.37 -13.64
N ARG A 517 6.33 -7.53 -14.35
CA ARG A 517 5.04 -7.90 -14.96
C ARG A 517 5.23 -8.45 -16.38
N ARG A 518 4.40 -9.44 -16.74
CA ARG A 518 4.39 -10.15 -18.04
C ARG A 518 2.99 -10.60 -18.44
N GLY A 519 2.80 -11.04 -19.69
CA GLY A 519 1.56 -11.67 -20.15
C GLY A 519 0.40 -10.66 -20.25
N ASP A 520 -0.55 -10.72 -19.31
CA ASP A 520 -1.69 -9.79 -19.24
C ASP A 520 -1.28 -8.30 -19.29
N PHE A 521 -0.08 -8.00 -18.80
CA PHE A 521 0.43 -6.66 -18.65
C PHE A 521 0.99 -6.04 -19.93
N GLU A 522 1.16 -6.82 -21.01
CA GLU A 522 1.63 -6.31 -22.30
C GLU A 522 0.57 -5.43 -22.97
N GLY A 523 -0.68 -5.92 -23.00
CA GLY A 523 -1.84 -5.12 -23.39
C GLY A 523 -2.12 -3.98 -22.42
N HIS A 524 -1.88 -4.19 -21.11
CA HIS A 524 -2.04 -3.15 -20.11
C HIS A 524 -1.02 -2.00 -20.27
N CYS A 525 0.24 -2.30 -20.59
CA CYS A 525 1.28 -1.32 -20.94
C CYS A 525 0.82 -0.42 -22.10
N THR A 526 0.25 -1.01 -23.14
CA THR A 526 -0.29 -0.27 -24.29
C THR A 526 -1.46 0.64 -23.89
N ASN A 527 -2.33 0.18 -22.99
CA ASN A 527 -3.43 0.98 -22.46
C ASN A 527 -2.96 2.14 -21.57
N LEU A 528 -1.99 1.91 -20.67
CA LEU A 528 -1.36 2.94 -19.84
C LEU A 528 -0.73 4.05 -20.70
N ALA A 529 -0.06 3.66 -21.80
CA ALA A 529 0.48 4.59 -22.79
C ALA A 529 -0.62 5.37 -23.52
N GLY A 530 -1.74 4.72 -23.87
CA GLY A 530 -2.90 5.38 -24.46
C GLY A 530 -3.57 6.39 -23.52
N TRP A 531 -3.73 6.04 -22.24
CA TRP A 531 -4.33 6.91 -21.22
C TRP A 531 -3.40 8.03 -20.76
N GLY A 532 -2.08 7.85 -20.85
CA GLY A 532 -1.10 8.79 -20.29
C GLY A 532 -0.96 8.69 -18.77
N SER A 533 -1.15 7.49 -18.22
CA SER A 533 -1.06 7.22 -16.78
C SER A 533 0.34 7.50 -16.23
N SER A 534 0.42 8.10 -15.04
CA SER A 534 1.63 8.08 -14.21
C SER A 534 1.83 6.71 -13.55
N PHE A 535 2.87 6.57 -12.73
CA PHE A 535 2.89 5.54 -11.70
C PHE A 535 1.69 5.68 -10.73
N MET A 536 1.36 4.59 -10.04
CA MET A 536 0.28 4.49 -9.04
C MET A 536 0.56 5.35 -7.80
N GLY A 537 -0.47 5.72 -7.04
CA GLY A 537 -0.43 6.77 -6.03
C GLY A 537 0.75 6.67 -5.05
N PHE A 538 0.87 5.58 -4.29
CA PHE A 538 2.00 5.45 -3.33
C PHE A 538 3.39 5.31 -4.00
N ALA A 539 3.47 4.96 -5.28
CA ALA A 539 4.73 4.93 -6.04
C ALA A 539 5.15 6.31 -6.60
N THR A 540 4.42 7.40 -6.31
CA THR A 540 4.72 8.75 -6.80
C THR A 540 5.17 9.76 -5.72
N PHE A 541 5.47 9.32 -4.49
CA PHE A 541 5.93 10.25 -3.43
C PHE A 541 7.19 11.05 -3.83
N GLU A 542 7.27 12.29 -3.34
CA GLU A 542 8.33 13.28 -3.68
C GLU A 542 9.76 12.75 -3.46
N GLU A 543 9.97 11.89 -2.46
CA GLU A 543 11.26 11.25 -2.19
C GLU A 543 11.82 10.41 -3.35
N PHE A 544 10.95 9.87 -4.21
CA PHE A 544 11.35 9.11 -5.41
C PHE A 544 11.55 10.01 -6.63
N GLU A 545 11.02 11.24 -6.61
CA GLU A 545 10.97 12.11 -7.79
C GLU A 545 12.34 12.54 -8.32
N MET A 546 13.38 12.55 -7.47
CA MET A 546 14.73 12.95 -7.87
C MET A 546 15.40 11.97 -8.84
N ARG A 547 14.92 10.72 -8.95
CA ARG A 547 15.61 9.64 -9.69
C ARG A 547 14.71 8.81 -10.57
N ASP A 548 13.55 8.42 -10.03
CA ASP A 548 12.69 7.40 -10.64
C ASP A 548 11.31 7.97 -11.01
N LYS A 549 11.24 9.29 -11.29
CA LYS A 549 10.00 9.96 -11.67
C LYS A 549 9.59 9.64 -13.10
N PHE A 550 8.60 8.78 -13.27
CA PHE A 550 7.92 8.68 -14.56
C PHE A 550 6.93 9.84 -14.76
N VAL A 551 7.28 10.78 -15.66
CA VAL A 551 6.39 11.87 -16.10
C VAL A 551 5.78 11.50 -17.45
N PRO A 552 4.46 11.31 -17.57
CA PRO A 552 3.80 10.94 -18.83
C PRO A 552 4.17 11.88 -19.98
N PRO A 553 4.84 11.40 -21.04
CA PRO A 553 5.32 12.24 -22.11
C PRO A 553 4.14 12.79 -22.94
N GLN A 554 4.27 14.04 -23.37
CA GLN A 554 3.23 14.74 -24.12
C GLN A 554 3.25 14.31 -25.59
N THR A 555 2.08 14.01 -26.16
CA THR A 555 1.96 13.65 -27.58
C THR A 555 1.96 14.89 -28.47
N ILE A 556 2.91 14.96 -29.41
CA ILE A 556 2.94 15.98 -30.45
C ILE A 556 2.21 15.45 -31.68
N GLU A 557 1.17 16.16 -32.14
CA GLU A 557 0.59 15.92 -33.47
C GLU A 557 1.50 16.53 -34.55
N GLU A 558 1.77 15.77 -35.62
CA GLU A 558 2.40 16.34 -36.80
C GLU A 558 1.43 17.33 -37.48
N VAL A 559 1.76 18.61 -37.42
CA VAL A 559 1.06 19.67 -38.16
C VAL A 559 1.26 19.42 -39.66
N LYS A 560 0.33 18.69 -40.27
CA LYS A 560 0.27 18.53 -41.73
C LYS A 560 0.27 19.93 -42.36
N PRO A 561 1.22 20.25 -43.25
CA PRO A 561 1.27 21.57 -43.86
C PRO A 561 -0.01 21.80 -44.67
N GLU A 562 -0.76 22.85 -44.33
CA GLU A 562 -1.95 23.23 -45.10
C GLU A 562 -1.58 23.46 -46.57
N GLY A 563 -2.40 22.90 -47.46
CA GLY A 563 -2.00 22.64 -48.85
C GLY A 563 -1.55 23.90 -49.59
N ARG A 564 -0.25 23.93 -49.93
CA ARG A 564 0.25 24.84 -50.97
C ARG A 564 -0.03 24.21 -52.34
N ALA A 565 -0.54 25.02 -53.26
CA ALA A 565 -1.08 24.54 -54.53
C ALA A 565 -0.03 23.83 -55.42
N GLU A 566 -0.55 23.02 -56.34
CA GLU A 566 0.19 22.29 -57.37
C GLU A 566 1.19 23.19 -58.13
N GLY A 567 2.39 22.67 -58.38
CA GLY A 567 3.44 23.32 -59.14
C GLY A 567 4.52 22.30 -59.49
N ASP A 568 4.64 21.98 -60.78
CA ASP A 568 5.41 20.85 -61.29
C ASP A 568 6.92 20.96 -61.00
N LEU A 569 7.56 19.82 -60.70
CA LEU A 569 8.92 19.48 -61.13
C LEU A 569 9.13 17.95 -61.03
N GLU A 570 9.79 17.35 -62.03
CA GLU A 570 10.06 15.92 -62.15
C GLU A 570 11.47 15.53 -61.66
N GLY A 571 11.67 14.28 -61.25
CA GLY A 571 12.97 13.68 -60.88
C GLY A 571 13.32 13.80 -59.38
N GLU A 572 13.96 12.83 -58.73
CA GLU A 572 14.62 11.57 -59.20
C GLU A 572 14.36 10.40 -58.22
N ASP A 573 14.76 9.18 -58.60
CA ASP A 573 14.58 7.96 -57.79
C ASP A 573 15.43 7.92 -56.50
N LEU A 574 14.84 7.48 -55.39
CA LEU A 574 15.58 7.04 -54.19
C LEU A 574 14.94 5.78 -53.57
N GLU A 575 15.78 4.79 -53.24
CA GLU A 575 15.34 3.46 -52.79
C GLU A 575 14.59 3.48 -51.44
N VAL A 576 13.40 2.87 -51.39
CA VAL A 576 12.78 2.49 -50.10
C VAL A 576 13.50 1.26 -49.55
N ARG A 577 14.58 1.47 -48.80
CA ARG A 577 15.18 0.43 -47.96
C ARG A 577 14.28 0.17 -46.77
N ARG A 578 13.91 -1.10 -46.55
CA ARG A 578 13.34 -1.52 -45.28
C ARG A 578 14.43 -1.42 -44.22
N ALA A 579 14.18 -0.69 -43.14
CA ALA A 579 14.94 -0.83 -41.91
C ALA A 579 14.48 -2.10 -41.18
N SER A 580 15.07 -3.24 -41.57
CA SER A 580 15.32 -4.32 -40.61
C SER A 580 16.67 -4.03 -39.95
N ASP A 581 16.79 -4.46 -38.69
CA ASP A 581 18.03 -4.46 -37.91
C ASP A 581 18.61 -3.07 -37.57
N ALA A 582 18.38 -2.64 -36.32
CA ALA A 582 18.94 -1.45 -35.70
C ALA A 582 19.19 -1.68 -34.19
N ASP A 583 19.94 -2.73 -33.86
CA ASP A 583 20.42 -3.02 -32.48
C ASP A 583 21.78 -2.30 -32.24
N GLU A 584 21.88 -1.03 -32.66
CA GLU A 584 22.99 -0.11 -32.38
C GLU A 584 22.47 1.08 -31.55
N GLU A 585 22.78 1.08 -30.25
CA GLU A 585 22.55 2.26 -29.40
C GLU A 585 23.45 3.43 -29.84
N PRO A 586 22.97 4.69 -29.80
CA PRO A 586 23.85 5.83 -29.96
C PRO A 586 24.88 5.84 -28.82
N PRO A 587 26.19 6.03 -29.09
CA PRO A 587 27.18 6.06 -28.02
C PRO A 587 26.87 7.19 -27.05
N HIS A 588 26.68 6.84 -25.78
CA HIS A 588 26.47 7.80 -24.69
C HIS A 588 27.50 8.93 -24.80
N GLN A 589 27.03 10.17 -24.95
CA GLN A 589 27.89 11.34 -25.00
C GLN A 589 28.57 11.53 -23.64
N ARG A 590 29.77 10.96 -23.52
CA ARG A 590 30.71 11.22 -22.43
C ARG A 590 30.97 12.72 -22.42
N GLN A 591 30.39 13.44 -21.44
CA GLN A 591 30.46 14.89 -21.37
C GLN A 591 31.92 15.33 -21.35
N GLN A 592 32.22 16.35 -22.16
CA GLN A 592 33.58 16.67 -22.55
C GLN A 592 34.27 17.56 -21.52
N ASP A 593 35.00 16.90 -20.61
CA ASP A 593 36.17 17.37 -19.87
C ASP A 593 36.21 18.86 -19.43
N SER A 594 35.81 19.11 -18.17
CA SER A 594 36.41 20.17 -17.35
C SER A 594 37.40 19.54 -16.38
N GLU A 595 38.59 20.15 -16.19
CA GLU A 595 39.69 19.55 -15.39
C GLU A 595 39.43 19.46 -13.88
N ASP A 596 38.33 20.05 -13.37
CA ASP A 596 37.77 19.73 -12.05
C ASP A 596 36.82 18.52 -12.17
N GLY A 597 37.22 17.40 -11.57
CA GLY A 597 36.44 16.15 -11.60
C GLY A 597 35.08 16.27 -10.93
N VAL A 598 34.03 15.74 -11.57
CA VAL A 598 32.65 15.83 -11.06
C VAL A 598 32.50 14.99 -9.79
N ALA A 599 32.33 15.65 -8.64
CA ALA A 599 32.01 15.00 -7.39
C ALA A 599 30.63 14.31 -7.50
N HIS A 600 30.60 13.03 -7.18
CA HIS A 600 29.43 12.15 -7.23
C HIS A 600 28.47 12.40 -6.03
N GLY A 601 28.94 13.16 -5.05
CA GLY A 601 28.18 13.69 -3.91
C GLY A 601 29.02 14.69 -3.11
N GLU A 602 28.36 15.44 -2.23
CA GLU A 602 29.02 16.30 -1.26
C GLU A 602 28.70 15.88 0.18
N VAL A 603 29.57 16.23 1.11
CA VAL A 603 29.42 16.05 2.56
C VAL A 603 29.82 17.36 3.23
N HIS A 604 28.90 17.96 3.99
CA HIS A 604 29.10 19.22 4.70
C HIS A 604 29.05 18.96 6.21
N VAL A 605 30.14 19.25 6.92
CA VAL A 605 30.26 19.05 8.38
C VAL A 605 30.49 20.39 9.06
N LEU A 606 29.56 20.79 9.94
CA LEU A 606 29.63 22.02 10.71
C LEU A 606 29.91 21.72 12.19
N LEU A 607 31.07 22.19 12.66
CA LEU A 607 31.46 22.30 14.07
C LEU A 607 31.06 23.69 14.60
N SER A 608 30.11 23.74 15.54
CA SER A 608 29.68 24.99 16.18
C SER A 608 30.64 25.46 17.28
N ALA A 609 30.51 26.72 17.70
CA ALA A 609 31.35 27.33 18.73
C ALA A 609 31.13 26.73 20.14
N ASP A 610 29.94 26.17 20.39
CA ASP A 610 29.54 25.45 21.60
C ASP A 610 29.84 23.94 21.54
N GLY A 611 30.43 23.45 20.45
CA GLY A 611 30.91 22.08 20.31
C GLY A 611 29.87 21.08 19.79
N VAL A 612 28.71 21.55 19.33
CA VAL A 612 27.74 20.73 18.61
C VAL A 612 28.25 20.44 17.21
N ILE A 613 28.03 19.21 16.76
CA ILE A 613 28.35 18.77 15.40
C ILE A 613 27.03 18.54 14.67
N SER A 614 26.97 19.05 13.45
CA SER A 614 25.90 18.76 12.50
C SER A 614 26.52 18.45 11.15
N SER A 615 25.88 17.58 10.40
CA SER A 615 26.31 17.21 9.06
C SER A 615 25.11 17.16 8.12
N ASN A 616 25.39 17.21 6.82
CA ASN A 616 24.49 16.78 5.77
C ASN A 616 25.30 16.25 4.58
N SER A 617 24.63 15.56 3.67
CA SER A 617 25.22 15.10 2.42
C SER A 617 24.28 15.23 1.23
N SER A 618 24.87 15.29 0.04
CA SER A 618 24.18 15.25 -1.25
C SER A 618 24.69 14.08 -2.08
N PHE A 619 23.83 13.56 -2.94
CA PHE A 619 24.08 12.36 -3.74
C PHE A 619 23.38 12.51 -5.09
N ALA A 620 24.14 12.47 -6.19
CA ALA A 620 23.59 12.57 -7.53
C ALA A 620 22.75 11.31 -7.87
N GLY A 621 23.44 10.20 -8.14
CA GLY A 621 22.84 8.93 -8.52
C GLY A 621 22.27 8.91 -9.95
N HIS A 622 21.76 7.75 -10.35
CA HIS A 622 21.14 7.55 -11.64
C HIS A 622 19.70 8.10 -11.66
N VAL A 623 19.35 8.78 -12.76
CA VAL A 623 18.05 9.41 -13.01
C VAL A 623 17.54 8.97 -14.38
N PHE A 624 16.24 8.67 -14.49
CA PHE A 624 15.62 8.45 -15.80
C PHE A 624 15.43 9.78 -16.56
N ASP A 625 16.16 9.97 -17.67
CA ASP A 625 15.96 11.08 -18.61
C ASP A 625 15.08 10.63 -19.79
N ASP A 626 13.77 10.71 -19.58
CA ASP A 626 12.75 10.28 -20.54
C ASP A 626 12.23 11.48 -21.36
N PRO A 627 11.92 11.31 -22.67
CA PRO A 627 11.61 12.43 -23.56
C PRO A 627 10.27 13.07 -23.20
N LYS A 628 10.32 14.30 -22.68
CA LYS A 628 9.15 15.06 -22.17
C LYS A 628 8.01 15.22 -23.19
N ALA A 629 8.30 15.12 -24.48
CA ALA A 629 7.31 15.05 -25.55
C ALA A 629 7.80 14.13 -26.68
N VAL A 630 6.86 13.41 -27.31
CA VAL A 630 7.09 12.36 -28.31
C VAL A 630 5.97 12.34 -29.35
N LYS A 631 6.14 11.63 -30.46
CA LYS A 631 5.01 11.30 -31.34
C LYS A 631 4.06 10.29 -30.68
N ALA A 632 2.82 10.22 -31.17
CA ALA A 632 1.78 9.37 -30.58
C ALA A 632 2.10 7.86 -30.64
N ASP A 633 2.81 7.42 -31.68
CA ASP A 633 3.31 6.06 -31.88
C ASP A 633 4.57 5.75 -31.04
N GLU A 634 5.48 6.71 -30.91
CA GLU A 634 6.69 6.60 -30.06
C GLU A 634 6.33 6.43 -28.56
N ARG A 635 5.19 6.93 -28.11
CA ARG A 635 4.75 6.90 -26.70
C ARG A 635 4.72 5.50 -26.09
N VAL A 636 4.29 4.48 -26.85
CA VAL A 636 4.22 3.09 -26.36
C VAL A 636 5.63 2.54 -26.08
N ALA A 637 6.62 2.89 -26.89
CA ALA A 637 8.01 2.48 -26.69
C ALA A 637 8.64 3.11 -25.45
N VAL A 638 8.22 4.31 -25.06
CA VAL A 638 8.60 4.93 -23.78
C VAL A 638 8.04 4.13 -22.60
N TYR A 639 6.72 3.94 -22.55
CA TYR A 639 6.06 3.16 -21.48
C TYR A 639 6.60 1.73 -21.39
N ALA A 640 6.96 1.10 -22.50
CA ALA A 640 7.50 -0.26 -22.52
C ALA A 640 8.79 -0.42 -21.70
N LYS A 641 9.66 0.60 -21.63
CA LYS A 641 10.88 0.57 -20.79
C LYS A 641 10.57 0.29 -19.32
N HIS A 642 9.57 1.00 -18.79
CA HIS A 642 9.20 1.02 -17.37
C HIS A 642 8.16 -0.06 -17.03
N CYS A 643 7.19 -0.26 -17.92
CA CYS A 643 6.06 -1.14 -17.69
C CYS A 643 6.34 -2.60 -18.10
N TYR A 644 7.20 -2.81 -19.10
CA TYR A 644 7.49 -4.13 -19.68
C TYR A 644 8.98 -4.30 -20.10
N PRO A 645 9.97 -3.95 -19.25
CA PRO A 645 11.39 -3.91 -19.63
C PRO A 645 11.91 -5.21 -20.24
N THR A 646 12.68 -5.13 -21.30
CA THR A 646 13.41 -6.28 -21.88
C THR A 646 14.44 -6.84 -20.91
N ASN A 647 14.89 -8.09 -21.10
CA ASN A 647 15.88 -8.70 -20.21
C ASN A 647 17.22 -7.91 -20.19
N LYS A 648 17.64 -7.27 -21.31
CA LYS A 648 18.78 -6.33 -21.35
C LYS A 648 18.57 -5.15 -20.38
N GLN A 649 17.38 -4.52 -20.42
CA GLN A 649 17.02 -3.38 -19.57
C GLN A 649 16.90 -3.77 -18.08
N VAL A 650 16.35 -4.96 -17.78
CA VAL A 650 16.28 -5.50 -16.41
C VAL A 650 17.68 -5.62 -15.81
N VAL A 651 18.63 -6.20 -16.54
CA VAL A 651 20.02 -6.36 -16.10
C VAL A 651 20.68 -4.99 -15.87
N ARG A 652 20.64 -4.10 -16.87
CA ARG A 652 21.15 -2.72 -16.76
C ARG A 652 20.61 -2.00 -15.52
N ARG A 653 19.29 -2.05 -15.32
CA ARG A 653 18.61 -1.31 -14.25
C ARG A 653 18.90 -1.88 -12.86
N VAL A 654 19.13 -3.18 -12.74
CA VAL A 654 19.66 -3.79 -11.51
C VAL A 654 21.03 -3.19 -11.16
N SER A 655 21.90 -3.01 -12.15
CA SER A 655 23.25 -2.50 -11.92
C SER A 655 23.25 -1.02 -11.51
N GLU A 656 22.51 -0.16 -12.23
CA GLU A 656 22.29 1.25 -11.86
C GLU A 656 21.79 1.42 -10.40
N VAL A 657 20.86 0.56 -9.96
CA VAL A 657 20.28 0.61 -8.62
C VAL A 657 21.23 0.11 -7.53
N VAL A 658 22.02 -0.94 -7.79
CA VAL A 658 23.03 -1.43 -6.83
C VAL A 658 24.18 -0.42 -6.71
N GLU A 659 24.64 0.18 -7.80
CA GLU A 659 25.64 1.25 -7.79
C GLU A 659 25.16 2.47 -6.99
N ASP A 660 23.94 2.95 -7.24
CA ASP A 660 23.33 4.04 -6.47
C ASP A 660 23.26 3.74 -4.97
N TRP A 661 22.91 2.50 -4.61
CA TRP A 661 22.82 2.07 -3.22
C TRP A 661 24.20 1.97 -2.55
N VAL A 662 25.22 1.40 -3.20
CA VAL A 662 26.60 1.39 -2.67
C VAL A 662 27.13 2.82 -2.55
N GLN A 663 26.88 3.69 -3.53
CA GLN A 663 27.28 5.10 -3.49
C GLN A 663 26.59 5.86 -2.34
N ARG A 664 25.29 5.66 -2.13
CA ARG A 664 24.54 6.23 -1.00
C ARG A 664 25.10 5.77 0.35
N ARG A 665 25.33 4.45 0.52
CA ARG A 665 25.96 3.89 1.73
C ARG A 665 27.35 4.44 1.96
N TRP A 666 28.10 4.69 0.88
CA TRP A 666 29.45 5.25 0.93
C TRP A 666 29.43 6.72 1.37
N VAL A 667 28.57 7.55 0.78
CA VAL A 667 28.37 8.95 1.17
C VAL A 667 27.98 9.05 2.66
N ALA A 668 27.06 8.20 3.13
CA ALA A 668 26.65 8.16 4.54
C ALA A 668 27.80 7.74 5.49
N PHE A 669 28.64 6.77 5.09
CA PHE A 669 29.86 6.42 5.84
C PHE A 669 30.83 7.61 5.93
N VAL A 670 31.10 8.29 4.81
CA VAL A 670 32.01 9.45 4.79
C VAL A 670 31.47 10.57 5.67
N GLU A 671 30.17 10.85 5.62
CA GLU A 671 29.52 11.84 6.48
C GLU A 671 29.73 11.52 7.97
N HIS A 672 29.40 10.30 8.39
CA HIS A 672 29.53 9.86 9.77
C HIS A 672 31.00 9.88 10.26
N PHE A 673 31.92 9.33 9.47
CA PHE A 673 33.33 9.22 9.82
C PHE A 673 34.03 10.59 9.89
N GLU A 674 33.70 11.51 8.97
CA GLU A 674 34.28 12.86 8.99
C GLU A 674 33.69 13.72 10.12
N ALA A 675 32.41 13.52 10.48
CA ALA A 675 31.82 14.10 11.68
C ALA A 675 32.49 13.59 12.99
N GLU A 676 32.84 12.30 13.06
CA GLU A 676 33.60 11.72 14.17
C GLU A 676 35.02 12.33 14.30
N ILE A 677 35.80 12.40 13.22
CA ILE A 677 37.15 12.99 13.25
C ILE A 677 37.10 14.50 13.49
N ALA A 678 36.08 15.19 12.98
CA ALA A 678 35.84 16.61 13.26
C ALA A 678 35.80 16.89 14.78
N ALA A 679 35.20 15.99 15.57
CA ALA A 679 35.20 16.04 17.04
C ALA A 679 36.58 15.77 17.67
N LYS A 680 37.28 14.74 17.17
CA LYS A 680 38.46 14.12 17.83
C LYS A 680 39.77 14.88 17.61
N LYS A 681 39.77 15.94 16.78
CA LYS A 681 40.90 16.84 16.42
C LYS A 681 42.07 16.21 15.66
N ASP A 682 42.43 14.96 15.91
CA ASP A 682 43.51 14.26 15.21
C ASP A 682 42.97 13.50 13.97
N GLU A 683 43.55 13.77 12.81
CA GLU A 683 43.22 13.13 11.53
C GLU A 683 43.98 11.79 11.43
N ASN A 684 43.28 10.65 11.62
CA ASN A 684 43.88 9.31 11.62
C ASN A 684 43.39 8.46 10.43
N GLU A 685 44.16 8.48 9.34
CA GLU A 685 43.87 7.71 8.12
C GLU A 685 43.96 6.18 8.31
N ALA A 686 44.69 5.68 9.32
CA ALA A 686 44.69 4.24 9.62
C ALA A 686 43.33 3.78 10.18
N ALA A 687 42.66 4.62 10.96
CA ALA A 687 41.29 4.36 11.42
C ALA A 687 40.27 4.44 10.27
N TYR A 688 40.47 5.35 9.30
CA TYR A 688 39.67 5.42 8.07
C TYR A 688 39.75 4.11 7.27
N HIS A 689 40.97 3.60 7.04
CA HIS A 689 41.15 2.35 6.31
C HIS A 689 40.59 1.13 7.03
N GLN A 690 40.63 1.09 8.36
CA GLN A 690 39.96 0.03 9.13
C GLN A 690 38.43 0.12 9.00
N ALA A 691 37.84 1.28 9.29
CA ALA A 691 36.39 1.47 9.23
C ALA A 691 35.83 1.26 7.79
N LEU A 692 36.62 1.63 6.76
CA LEU A 692 36.32 1.34 5.36
C LEU A 692 36.28 -0.17 5.06
N ALA A 693 37.13 -0.98 5.68
CA ALA A 693 37.11 -2.43 5.52
C ALA A 693 35.85 -3.03 6.16
N GLU A 694 35.54 -2.62 7.40
CA GLU A 694 34.34 -3.03 8.14
C GLU A 694 33.05 -2.63 7.39
N TRP A 695 33.00 -1.43 6.81
CA TRP A 695 31.89 -0.96 5.96
C TRP A 695 31.75 -1.76 4.65
N LYS A 696 32.87 -2.19 4.04
CA LYS A 696 32.82 -3.07 2.86
C LYS A 696 32.26 -4.45 3.23
N GLU A 697 32.64 -5.01 4.37
CA GLU A 697 32.12 -6.30 4.84
C GLU A 697 30.61 -6.24 5.18
N ASP A 698 30.14 -5.19 5.88
CA ASP A 698 28.69 -4.95 6.07
C ASP A 698 27.98 -4.82 4.71
N THR A 699 28.49 -3.99 3.79
CA THR A 699 27.84 -3.75 2.49
C THR A 699 27.75 -5.03 1.65
N LEU A 700 28.81 -5.85 1.62
CA LEU A 700 28.80 -7.17 0.97
C LEU A 700 27.91 -8.20 1.70
N SER A 701 27.53 -7.97 2.96
CA SER A 701 26.64 -8.86 3.72
C SER A 701 25.16 -8.70 3.33
N ARG A 702 24.75 -7.52 2.84
CA ARG A 702 23.33 -7.14 2.71
C ARG A 702 22.62 -7.61 1.44
N LEU A 703 23.35 -8.12 0.45
CA LEU A 703 22.77 -8.67 -0.77
C LEU A 703 23.33 -10.08 -1.00
N LYS A 704 22.47 -11.09 -0.81
CA LYS A 704 22.78 -12.53 -0.81
C LYS A 704 21.93 -13.36 -1.76
N ALA A 705 20.72 -12.92 -2.10
CA ALA A 705 19.91 -13.52 -3.15
C ALA A 705 19.16 -12.46 -3.97
N VAL A 706 18.70 -12.87 -5.16
CA VAL A 706 17.79 -12.08 -6.00
C VAL A 706 16.45 -12.81 -6.12
N TYR A 707 15.33 -12.11 -5.88
CA TYR A 707 13.99 -12.68 -5.94
C TYR A 707 13.08 -11.91 -6.89
N ILE A 708 12.45 -12.61 -7.84
CA ILE A 708 11.61 -11.99 -8.88
C ILE A 708 10.13 -12.26 -8.62
N MET A 709 9.42 -11.27 -8.08
CA MET A 709 7.96 -11.25 -8.01
C MET A 709 7.42 -11.14 -9.45
N THR A 710 6.70 -12.14 -9.95
CA THR A 710 6.26 -12.12 -11.35
C THR A 710 5.04 -13.00 -11.67
N ASN A 711 4.20 -12.51 -12.58
CA ASN A 711 3.14 -13.27 -13.21
C ASN A 711 3.53 -13.89 -14.57
N GLY A 712 4.79 -13.77 -15.02
CA GLY A 712 5.31 -14.47 -16.19
C GLY A 712 5.30 -16.00 -16.05
N ASP A 713 5.49 -16.73 -17.14
CA ASP A 713 5.63 -18.20 -17.10
C ASP A 713 7.04 -18.65 -16.66
N ARG A 714 7.26 -19.96 -16.54
CA ARG A 714 8.54 -20.54 -16.10
C ARG A 714 9.68 -20.40 -17.11
N ALA A 715 9.39 -20.32 -18.41
CA ALA A 715 10.42 -20.26 -19.45
C ALA A 715 11.04 -18.85 -19.48
N TRP A 716 10.22 -17.81 -19.63
CA TRP A 716 10.71 -16.43 -19.54
C TRP A 716 11.31 -16.12 -18.15
N ALA A 717 10.72 -16.65 -17.07
CA ALA A 717 11.29 -16.50 -15.73
C ALA A 717 12.60 -17.31 -15.53
N GLY A 718 12.99 -18.16 -16.48
CA GLY A 718 14.33 -18.74 -16.58
C GLY A 718 15.29 -17.84 -17.36
N GLU A 719 14.87 -17.30 -18.51
CA GLU A 719 15.65 -16.36 -19.34
C GLU A 719 16.18 -15.16 -18.53
N VAL A 720 15.37 -14.60 -17.62
CA VAL A 720 15.81 -13.49 -16.76
C VAL A 720 16.86 -13.92 -15.74
N ARG A 721 16.80 -15.15 -15.22
CA ARG A 721 17.84 -15.66 -14.29
C ARG A 721 19.17 -15.75 -15.02
N GLU A 722 19.18 -16.31 -16.22
CA GLU A 722 20.40 -16.45 -17.01
C GLU A 722 20.93 -15.10 -17.51
N ALA A 723 20.05 -14.15 -17.84
CA ALA A 723 20.44 -12.76 -18.10
C ALA A 723 21.08 -12.09 -16.87
N LEU A 724 20.52 -12.25 -15.68
CA LEU A 724 21.10 -11.73 -14.43
C LEU A 724 22.38 -12.46 -14.00
N ARG A 725 22.60 -13.69 -14.46
CA ARG A 725 23.81 -14.51 -14.20
C ARG A 725 24.94 -14.27 -15.21
N SER A 726 24.72 -13.50 -16.27
CA SER A 726 25.74 -13.22 -17.28
C SER A 726 26.97 -12.57 -16.66
N GLN A 727 28.15 -12.86 -17.21
CA GLN A 727 29.39 -12.15 -16.86
C GLN A 727 29.44 -10.74 -17.46
N GLU A 728 28.67 -10.50 -18.53
CA GLU A 728 28.51 -9.20 -19.17
C GLU A 728 27.26 -8.51 -18.59
N GLY A 729 27.47 -7.59 -17.64
CA GLY A 729 26.44 -6.74 -17.03
C GLY A 729 25.58 -7.37 -15.93
N GLY A 730 25.56 -8.71 -15.79
CA GLY A 730 24.86 -9.42 -14.72
C GLY A 730 25.52 -9.25 -13.35
N VAL A 731 24.90 -9.79 -12.30
CA VAL A 731 25.18 -9.46 -10.88
C VAL A 731 26.52 -9.98 -10.32
N GLY A 732 27.41 -10.50 -11.18
CA GLY A 732 28.64 -11.21 -10.78
C GLY A 732 29.77 -10.30 -10.29
N ARG A 733 30.18 -9.34 -11.13
CA ARG A 733 31.33 -8.44 -10.92
C ARG A 733 30.86 -6.98 -10.88
N TRP A 734 31.48 -6.20 -10.00
CA TRP A 734 31.14 -4.78 -9.79
C TRP A 734 32.40 -3.91 -9.74
N GLU A 735 32.31 -2.68 -10.26
CA GLU A 735 33.41 -1.72 -10.25
C GLU A 735 32.90 -0.35 -9.79
N PHE A 736 33.11 -0.04 -8.50
CA PHE A 736 32.70 1.22 -7.91
C PHE A 736 33.87 2.21 -7.96
N ASN A 737 33.67 3.35 -8.64
CA ASN A 737 34.59 4.48 -8.63
C ASN A 737 33.81 5.76 -8.32
N PHE A 738 33.85 6.20 -7.06
CA PHE A 738 33.10 7.36 -6.58
C PHE A 738 34.01 8.39 -5.94
N GLN A 739 33.80 9.67 -6.25
CA GLN A 739 34.48 10.77 -5.56
C GLN A 739 33.47 11.65 -4.81
N VAL A 740 33.69 11.86 -3.51
CA VAL A 740 32.85 12.69 -2.64
C VAL A 740 33.65 13.92 -2.18
N LYS A 741 33.06 15.10 -2.33
CA LYS A 741 33.63 16.37 -1.85
C LYS A 741 33.22 16.60 -0.40
N VAL A 742 34.20 16.79 0.49
CA VAL A 742 33.98 16.96 1.94
C VAL A 742 34.37 18.38 2.35
N GLU A 743 33.43 19.14 2.87
CA GLU A 743 33.62 20.48 3.41
C GLU A 743 33.41 20.49 4.92
N VAL A 744 34.44 20.84 5.68
CA VAL A 744 34.41 20.93 7.15
C VAL A 744 34.53 22.38 7.57
N GLN A 745 33.42 22.97 8.02
CA GLN A 745 33.37 24.33 8.56
C GLN A 745 33.53 24.29 10.08
N ARG A 746 34.42 25.13 10.60
CA ARG A 746 34.60 25.41 12.03
C ARG A 746 34.18 26.84 12.32
N ASP A 747 33.10 26.99 13.08
CA ASP A 747 32.65 28.28 13.62
C ASP A 747 33.49 28.66 14.84
N GLY A 748 34.72 29.06 14.59
CA GLY A 748 35.58 29.63 15.62
C GLY A 748 35.04 30.97 16.11
N GLY A 749 34.99 31.15 17.44
CA GLY A 749 34.66 32.42 18.08
C GLY A 749 35.78 33.45 17.90
N TRP A 750 36.55 33.75 18.95
CA TRP A 750 37.65 34.74 18.90
C TRP A 750 38.83 34.38 17.97
N GLN A 751 38.78 33.25 17.25
CA GLN A 751 39.78 32.84 16.26
C GLN A 751 39.26 32.79 14.81
N GLY A 752 37.99 33.12 14.57
CA GLY A 752 37.40 33.23 13.23
C GLY A 752 36.93 31.91 12.61
N LYS A 753 36.13 32.01 11.54
CA LYS A 753 35.63 30.86 10.76
C LYS A 753 36.75 30.26 9.90
N GLY A 754 36.85 28.94 9.90
CA GLY A 754 37.74 28.19 9.01
C GLY A 754 36.99 27.12 8.23
N LEU A 755 37.13 27.10 6.91
CA LEU A 755 36.61 26.07 6.01
C LEU A 755 37.79 25.20 5.53
N LYS A 756 37.68 23.87 5.64
CA LYS A 756 38.56 22.91 4.97
C LYS A 756 37.74 22.17 3.91
N THR A 757 38.20 22.17 2.65
CA THR A 757 37.66 21.29 1.60
C THR A 757 38.67 20.18 1.31
N LYS A 758 38.21 18.93 1.18
CA LYS A 758 39.00 17.78 0.71
C LYS A 758 38.11 16.83 -0.11
N HIS A 759 38.72 15.82 -0.74
CA HIS A 759 38.00 14.81 -1.49
C HIS A 759 38.26 13.41 -0.91
N ARG A 760 37.23 12.56 -0.89
CA ARG A 760 37.31 11.13 -0.56
C ARG A 760 36.96 10.34 -1.81
N THR A 761 37.88 9.52 -2.30
CA THR A 761 37.64 8.60 -3.41
C THR A 761 37.45 7.18 -2.87
N LEU A 762 36.44 6.47 -3.39
CA LEU A 762 36.31 5.02 -3.27
C LEU A 762 36.59 4.41 -4.64
N GLU A 763 37.74 3.74 -4.77
CA GLU A 763 38.01 2.78 -5.84
C GLU A 763 37.80 1.38 -5.25
N TRP A 764 36.88 0.61 -5.81
CA TRP A 764 36.55 -0.73 -5.31
C TRP A 764 36.02 -1.65 -6.41
N ILE A 765 36.87 -2.58 -6.83
CA ILE A 765 36.47 -3.71 -7.67
C ILE A 765 36.03 -4.86 -6.76
N VAL A 766 34.92 -5.50 -7.12
CA VAL A 766 34.42 -6.74 -6.53
C VAL A 766 34.36 -7.77 -7.65
N ASP A 767 35.43 -8.55 -7.84
CA ASP A 767 35.53 -9.53 -8.95
C ASP A 767 34.47 -10.64 -8.88
N ALA A 768 34.00 -10.97 -7.68
CA ALA A 768 32.85 -11.83 -7.43
C ALA A 768 32.12 -11.35 -6.17
N TRP A 769 30.88 -10.89 -6.31
CA TRP A 769 30.06 -10.53 -5.16
C TRP A 769 29.66 -11.79 -4.37
N PRO A 770 29.74 -11.79 -3.02
CA PRO A 770 29.54 -12.99 -2.20
C PRO A 770 28.06 -13.29 -1.97
N TRP A 771 27.34 -13.57 -3.07
CA TRP A 771 26.00 -14.12 -3.06
C TRP A 771 25.96 -15.49 -2.39
N ASP A 772 24.80 -15.88 -1.86
CA ASP A 772 24.53 -17.28 -1.53
C ASP A 772 24.50 -18.11 -2.83
N LEU A 773 24.97 -19.35 -2.76
CA LEU A 773 25.10 -20.24 -3.92
C LEU A 773 24.22 -21.47 -3.75
N SER A 774 23.38 -21.74 -4.76
CA SER A 774 22.62 -23.00 -4.89
C SER A 774 23.32 -23.96 -5.85
N TYR A 775 23.41 -25.22 -5.47
CA TYR A 775 23.85 -26.31 -6.35
C TYR A 775 22.63 -26.80 -7.15
N GLY A 776 22.78 -26.98 -8.47
CA GLY A 776 21.67 -27.09 -9.42
C GLY A 776 20.56 -28.11 -9.07
N ASP A 777 19.31 -27.64 -9.09
CA ASP A 777 18.10 -28.42 -8.74
C ASP A 777 17.81 -29.61 -9.68
N GLU A 778 18.44 -29.68 -10.86
CA GLU A 778 18.25 -30.75 -11.86
C GLU A 778 18.48 -32.17 -11.31
N ALA A 779 19.36 -32.31 -10.31
CA ALA A 779 19.67 -33.60 -9.68
C ALA A 779 18.47 -34.26 -8.97
N ARG A 780 17.41 -33.51 -8.63
CA ARG A 780 16.19 -34.06 -8.01
C ARG A 780 15.16 -34.59 -9.01
N ALA A 781 15.29 -34.29 -10.30
CA ALA A 781 14.28 -34.62 -11.31
C ALA A 781 14.35 -36.06 -11.84
N GLY A 782 15.43 -36.82 -11.61
CA GLY A 782 15.51 -38.18 -12.18
C GLY A 782 16.74 -39.03 -11.86
N SER A 783 16.86 -39.54 -10.62
CA SER A 783 17.62 -40.79 -10.40
C SER A 783 17.19 -41.57 -9.16
N SER A 784 16.31 -42.57 -9.33
CA SER A 784 16.24 -43.71 -8.42
C SER A 784 17.38 -44.70 -8.75
N GLY A 785 18.61 -44.30 -8.43
CA GLY A 785 19.84 -45.02 -8.79
C GLY A 785 20.85 -45.03 -7.66
N SER A 786 21.59 -46.14 -7.50
CA SER A 786 22.47 -46.36 -6.34
C SER A 786 23.95 -46.34 -6.73
N SER A 787 24.75 -45.85 -5.77
CA SER A 787 26.13 -46.26 -5.44
C SER A 787 27.34 -45.49 -6.00
N SER A 788 28.26 -45.31 -5.05
CA SER A 788 29.74 -45.32 -5.16
C SER A 788 30.51 -44.05 -5.55
N PHE A 789 31.57 -43.86 -4.76
CA PHE A 789 32.61 -42.83 -4.80
C PHE A 789 33.29 -42.61 -6.17
N GLY A 790 33.61 -41.34 -6.43
CA GLY A 790 34.70 -40.89 -7.30
C GLY A 790 35.26 -39.57 -6.78
N MET A 791 36.57 -39.32 -6.92
CA MET A 791 37.23 -38.07 -6.55
C MET A 791 38.07 -37.54 -7.72
N MET A 792 38.21 -36.20 -7.79
CA MET A 792 38.92 -35.41 -8.81
C MET A 792 38.24 -35.36 -10.19
N GLY A 793 37.87 -34.14 -10.62
CA GLY A 793 37.29 -33.85 -11.94
C GLY A 793 36.33 -32.66 -11.89
N GLU A 794 36.61 -31.62 -12.67
CA GLU A 794 35.92 -30.32 -12.67
C GLU A 794 34.41 -30.39 -12.97
N SER A 795 33.59 -29.79 -12.09
CA SER A 795 32.67 -28.71 -12.47
C SER A 795 32.00 -28.09 -11.22
N SER A 796 32.22 -26.80 -10.98
CA SER A 796 31.54 -26.07 -9.90
C SER A 796 30.16 -25.60 -10.34
N ASN A 797 29.18 -26.50 -10.36
CA ASN A 797 27.76 -26.21 -10.67
C ASN A 797 27.03 -25.43 -9.56
N ALA A 798 27.75 -24.54 -8.87
CA ALA A 798 27.23 -23.62 -7.86
C ALA A 798 26.84 -22.32 -8.54
N GLN A 799 25.55 -21.98 -8.52
CA GLN A 799 25.01 -20.77 -9.15
C GLN A 799 24.46 -19.83 -8.09
N VAL A 800 24.59 -18.51 -8.34
CA VAL A 800 23.93 -17.45 -7.56
C VAL A 800 22.46 -17.80 -7.33
N VAL A 801 22.00 -17.65 -6.08
CA VAL A 801 20.59 -17.81 -5.70
C VAL A 801 19.77 -16.67 -6.32
N ILE A 802 19.30 -16.93 -7.54
CA ILE A 802 18.21 -16.19 -8.16
C ILE A 802 16.98 -17.11 -8.15
N ARG A 803 15.87 -16.60 -7.62
CA ARG A 803 14.57 -17.29 -7.52
C ARG A 803 13.44 -16.34 -7.87
N THR A 804 12.22 -16.86 -7.96
CA THR A 804 11.05 -16.18 -8.52
C THR A 804 9.78 -16.62 -7.80
N ALA A 805 8.69 -15.88 -7.98
CA ALA A 805 7.34 -16.27 -7.56
C ALA A 805 6.85 -17.62 -8.15
N ARG A 806 7.59 -18.21 -9.10
CA ARG A 806 7.31 -19.55 -9.63
C ARG A 806 8.07 -20.66 -8.91
N ASP A 807 9.06 -20.34 -8.09
CA ASP A 807 9.85 -21.32 -7.32
C ASP A 807 9.31 -21.54 -5.89
N LEU A 808 8.36 -20.70 -5.48
CA LEU A 808 7.51 -20.91 -4.31
C LEU A 808 6.80 -22.28 -4.42
N GLU A 809 7.01 -23.13 -3.43
CA GLU A 809 6.15 -24.31 -3.22
C GLU A 809 5.01 -23.90 -2.30
N LEU A 810 3.79 -23.94 -2.83
CA LEU A 810 2.57 -23.47 -2.19
C LEU A 810 1.54 -24.58 -2.10
N THR A 811 0.77 -24.61 -1.02
CA THR A 811 -0.42 -25.47 -0.93
C THR A 811 -1.53 -24.98 -1.88
N LEU A 812 -2.55 -25.82 -2.09
CA LEU A 812 -3.75 -25.43 -2.86
C LEU A 812 -4.45 -24.20 -2.26
N GLU A 813 -4.37 -24.04 -0.93
CA GLU A 813 -4.92 -22.95 -0.13
C GLU A 813 -4.19 -21.63 -0.38
N GLU A 814 -2.86 -21.65 -0.30
CA GLU A 814 -1.99 -20.47 -0.47
C GLU A 814 -1.92 -19.98 -1.93
N LYS A 815 -2.09 -20.90 -2.90
CA LYS A 815 -1.89 -20.64 -4.34
C LYS A 815 -2.73 -19.48 -4.90
N TYR A 816 -3.91 -19.22 -4.35
CA TYR A 816 -4.81 -18.14 -4.80
C TYR A 816 -4.60 -16.83 -4.03
N VAL A 817 -3.72 -16.83 -3.02
CA VAL A 817 -3.33 -15.67 -2.20
C VAL A 817 -1.82 -15.37 -2.25
N ALA A 818 -1.09 -16.05 -3.15
CA ALA A 818 0.37 -15.99 -3.30
C ALA A 818 0.93 -14.56 -3.46
N GLN A 819 0.15 -13.63 -4.02
CA GLN A 819 0.52 -12.23 -4.13
C GLN A 819 0.88 -11.58 -2.79
N ALA A 820 0.26 -12.00 -1.67
CA ALA A 820 0.58 -11.48 -0.36
C ALA A 820 1.92 -12.02 0.18
N VAL A 821 2.34 -13.23 -0.23
CA VAL A 821 3.67 -13.77 0.06
C VAL A 821 4.73 -12.98 -0.71
N ASP A 822 4.50 -12.71 -2.00
CA ASP A 822 5.34 -11.83 -2.81
C ASP A 822 5.45 -10.42 -2.20
N MET A 823 4.33 -9.83 -1.77
CA MET A 823 4.32 -8.52 -1.09
C MET A 823 5.11 -8.52 0.21
N TYR A 824 5.04 -9.58 1.01
CA TYR A 824 5.79 -9.66 2.27
C TYR A 824 7.31 -9.78 2.04
N ILE A 825 7.72 -10.54 1.02
CA ILE A 825 9.13 -10.61 0.57
C ILE A 825 9.59 -9.23 0.06
N GLY A 826 8.79 -8.57 -0.77
CA GLY A 826 9.07 -7.23 -1.29
C GLY A 826 9.09 -6.13 -0.22
N GLN A 827 8.22 -6.20 0.78
CA GLN A 827 8.24 -5.30 1.94
C GLN A 827 9.57 -5.40 2.67
N ARG A 828 10.06 -6.62 2.91
CA ARG A 828 11.24 -6.86 3.73
C ARG A 828 12.59 -6.76 3.01
N ALA A 829 12.66 -6.63 1.69
CA ALA A 829 13.95 -6.63 0.98
C ALA A 829 14.88 -5.46 1.37
N GLU A 830 16.20 -5.68 1.46
CA GLU A 830 17.18 -4.57 1.52
C GLU A 830 17.05 -3.66 0.29
N LEU A 831 16.88 -4.24 -0.91
CA LEU A 831 16.59 -3.49 -2.15
C LEU A 831 15.33 -4.01 -2.84
N PHE A 832 14.48 -3.09 -3.31
CA PHE A 832 13.27 -3.40 -4.09
C PHE A 832 13.21 -2.55 -5.36
N ILE A 833 13.07 -3.19 -6.53
CA ILE A 833 12.81 -2.53 -7.83
C ILE A 833 11.40 -2.88 -8.31
N GLY A 834 10.51 -1.89 -8.27
CA GLY A 834 9.07 -2.04 -8.52
C GLY A 834 8.62 -1.63 -9.93
N ASN A 835 7.60 -2.31 -10.46
CA ASN A 835 6.82 -1.79 -11.58
C ASN A 835 5.86 -0.69 -11.10
N GLY A 836 6.21 0.59 -11.31
CA GLY A 836 5.48 1.73 -10.75
C GLY A 836 4.00 1.84 -11.18
N PHE A 837 3.61 1.19 -12.28
CA PHE A 837 2.22 1.16 -12.75
C PHE A 837 1.34 0.10 -12.06
N SER A 838 1.86 -0.69 -11.13
CA SER A 838 1.11 -1.76 -10.47
C SER A 838 0.76 -1.42 -9.03
N SER A 839 -0.50 -1.60 -8.63
CA SER A 839 -0.96 -1.48 -7.23
C SER A 839 -0.18 -2.37 -6.27
N MET A 840 0.29 -3.56 -6.70
CA MET A 840 1.22 -4.36 -5.88
C MET A 840 2.54 -3.66 -5.56
N THR A 841 3.08 -2.85 -6.46
CA THR A 841 4.23 -1.99 -6.16
C THR A 841 3.82 -0.89 -5.20
N ALA A 842 2.69 -0.21 -5.44
CA ALA A 842 2.20 0.85 -4.56
C ALA A 842 2.00 0.37 -3.11
N ASN A 843 1.40 -0.81 -2.91
CA ASN A 843 1.23 -1.43 -1.59
C ASN A 843 2.57 -1.80 -0.93
N VAL A 844 3.54 -2.34 -1.68
CA VAL A 844 4.89 -2.60 -1.15
C VAL A 844 5.59 -1.29 -0.76
N VAL A 845 5.53 -0.26 -1.60
CA VAL A 845 6.09 1.08 -1.31
C VAL A 845 5.45 1.69 -0.06
N MET A 846 4.12 1.62 0.06
CA MET A 846 3.37 2.06 1.24
C MET A 846 3.88 1.38 2.52
N LEU A 847 4.05 0.06 2.50
CA LEU A 847 4.53 -0.71 3.65
C LEU A 847 6.01 -0.46 3.98
N ARG A 848 6.87 -0.22 2.96
CA ARG A 848 8.28 0.15 3.14
C ARG A 848 8.44 1.56 3.72
N LYS A 849 7.63 2.51 3.26
CA LYS A 849 7.56 3.89 3.79
C LYS A 849 6.99 3.92 5.21
N ASN A 850 5.99 3.08 5.53
CA ASN A 850 5.47 2.91 6.89
C ASN A 850 6.53 2.37 7.86
N ALA A 851 7.39 1.45 7.38
CA ALA A 851 8.53 0.93 8.12
C ALA A 851 9.73 1.90 8.21
N GLY A 852 9.69 3.05 7.54
CA GLY A 852 10.75 4.06 7.57
C GLY A 852 12.08 3.63 6.96
N LEU A 853 12.04 2.78 5.92
CA LEU A 853 13.22 2.45 5.10
C LEU A 853 13.67 3.67 4.27
N ASP A 854 14.94 3.73 3.87
CA ASP A 854 15.46 4.82 3.02
C ASP A 854 14.77 4.73 1.65
N ALA A 855 14.35 5.87 1.10
CA ALA A 855 13.72 5.93 -0.22
C ALA A 855 14.61 5.30 -1.31
N LEU A 856 15.93 5.35 -1.17
CA LEU A 856 16.88 4.73 -2.11
C LEU A 856 16.91 3.20 -2.06
N GLN A 857 16.37 2.58 -1.00
CA GLN A 857 16.10 1.14 -0.96
C GLN A 857 14.85 0.74 -1.78
N THR A 858 14.13 1.71 -2.37
CA THR A 858 12.86 1.52 -3.06
C THR A 858 12.90 2.25 -4.41
N ARG A 859 13.15 1.50 -5.48
CA ARG A 859 13.38 2.00 -6.84
C ARG A 859 12.32 1.49 -7.80
N PHE A 860 12.28 2.06 -9.01
CA PHE A 860 11.37 1.64 -10.09
C PHE A 860 12.12 1.35 -11.40
N TRP A 861 11.44 0.60 -12.28
CA TRP A 861 11.82 0.41 -13.68
C TRP A 861 11.58 1.65 -14.53
#